data_AF-A0A832W8I5-F1
#
_entry.id   AF-A0A832W8I5-F1
#
_cell.length_a   1.000
_cell.length_b   1.000
_cell.length_c   1.000
_cell.angle_alpha   90.00
_cell.angle_beta   90.00
_cell.angle_gamma   90.00
#
_symmetry.space_group_name_H-M   'P 1'
#
loop_
_entity.id
_entity.type
_entity.pdbx_description
1 polymer ?
#
loop_
_entity_poly.entity_id
_entity_poly.type
_entity_poly.pdbx_seq_one_letter_code
_entity_poly.pdbx_strand_id
1 'polypeptide(L)'
;FATPISDESAVALVRGMLGDSYIEHIQAVNASCDSHETEEYNKTESYRLLYTVLVDGIDITLAQEEVLGSSSAEVSEDLVLAEEYYQNILLSSESEIKGLLDALDAKYIEPSVGGDILRSPEVLPTGKNFYSFDPRLIPTKEAYNIGKETIDSFLVDYYEKNGEFPEKVAVVLWGIETMRNHGVPHSQMLYLMGVEPEWDANGRVTYYTTPSASNLHIMNQSELTIRLSNGTVINRPRIDVIGHSSGLHRDQFPWQMDLLDDAVRIISQLDETEDVNYVRKHSLELKEYYINLMVEGNMTVDEVEAEKLSMSRIFGPPEGDYGVRIADAVSASDTWEDTEAIADQFIQRSGNVYIDGEMYTSSLISGEDMFKAVLKDTDASLFIRSSNLYGVLTGDDPFQYFGGLSLAIASVSDGARPEMWITNVRDPGNPQMQTLEEFMNLEMRTQMLNPNYIKGMMENSYSGAAKLANHLENLWGWNVVDPRFVDSNDWNEVYEVYILDKYELGTNEWLDENNPWARQAMLGRMLEATRKLDASGNPYWDAPDEIISNLANEYQESVDQYGSSCCALCCDNALLDKYIQKLASVPETKSDSSSSSSGGEGTGSAKVVQANTGNSSSKTGSNQTASENGGYGTDFSQPEAHSADNYVEGYEMQPEAPSANENSSSISSGTLIVVSLFVLLTGGAVYIGFRKK
;
A
#
# COMPACT_ATOMS: atom_id res chain seq x y z
N PHE A 1 12.20 15.27 9.78
CA PHE A 1 13.46 14.52 9.86
C PHE A 1 14.31 15.19 10.92
N ALA A 2 14.84 14.44 11.88
CA ALA A 2 15.57 14.97 13.02
C ALA A 2 14.84 16.12 13.74
N THR A 3 13.51 15.99 13.85
CA THR A 3 12.67 16.92 14.60
C THR A 3 12.30 16.24 15.91
N PRO A 4 12.63 16.83 17.07
CA PRO A 4 12.18 16.29 18.35
C PRO A 4 10.66 16.19 18.38
N ILE A 5 10.17 15.05 18.85
CA ILE A 5 8.76 14.85 19.15
C ILE A 5 8.44 15.58 20.47
N SER A 6 7.21 16.11 20.61
CA SER A 6 6.80 16.71 21.88
C SER A 6 6.63 15.64 22.96
N ASP A 7 6.75 16.02 24.23
CA ASP A 7 6.58 15.11 25.36
C ASP A 7 5.20 14.44 25.32
N GLU A 8 4.15 15.17 24.94
CA GLU A 8 2.79 14.63 24.83
C GLU A 8 2.70 13.51 23.80
N SER A 9 3.27 13.72 22.61
CA SER A 9 3.27 12.70 21.56
C SER A 9 4.21 11.53 21.87
N ALA A 10 5.33 11.79 22.55
CA ALA A 10 6.24 10.74 23.01
C ALA A 10 5.57 9.85 24.08
N VAL A 11 4.88 10.43 25.06
CA VAL A 11 4.14 9.68 26.08
C VAL A 11 3.00 8.86 25.46
N ALA A 12 2.26 9.45 24.50
CA ALA A 12 1.23 8.71 23.78
C ALA A 12 1.80 7.52 23.01
N LEU A 13 2.98 7.68 22.41
CA LEU A 13 3.67 6.62 21.70
C LEU A 13 4.17 5.52 22.64
N VAL A 14 4.77 5.88 23.78
CA VAL A 14 5.17 4.92 24.82
C VAL A 14 3.98 4.12 25.31
N ARG A 15 2.83 4.77 25.55
CA ARG A 15 1.59 4.08 25.91
C ARG A 15 1.20 3.03 24.88
N GLY A 16 1.29 3.36 23.59
CA GLY A 16 1.04 2.41 22.50
C GLY A 16 2.04 1.25 22.46
N MET A 17 3.32 1.51 22.75
CA MET A 17 4.39 0.49 22.77
C MET A 17 4.27 -0.48 23.95
N LEU A 18 3.72 -0.03 25.08
CA LEU A 18 3.41 -0.90 26.23
C LEU A 18 2.17 -1.78 25.98
N GLY A 19 1.27 -1.34 25.10
CA GLY A 19 0.12 -2.11 24.64
C GLY A 19 -0.92 -2.42 25.73
N ASP A 20 -1.79 -3.39 25.44
CA ASP A 20 -2.93 -3.73 26.28
C ASP A 20 -2.53 -4.34 27.63
N SER A 21 -1.38 -5.02 27.72
CA SER A 21 -0.88 -5.57 28.99
C SER A 21 -0.70 -4.50 30.06
N TYR A 22 -0.21 -3.32 29.68
CA TYR A 22 -0.07 -2.19 30.61
C TYR A 22 -1.43 -1.68 31.09
N ILE A 23 -2.42 -1.64 30.19
CA ILE A 23 -3.79 -1.25 30.54
C ILE A 23 -4.41 -2.28 31.50
N GLU A 24 -4.21 -3.57 31.25
CA GLU A 24 -4.66 -4.65 32.13
C GLU A 24 -4.02 -4.58 33.53
N HIS A 25 -2.71 -4.31 33.61
CA HIS A 25 -2.02 -4.15 34.90
C HIS A 25 -2.57 -2.94 35.69
N ILE A 26 -2.83 -1.82 35.02
CA ILE A 26 -3.48 -0.66 35.65
C ILE A 26 -4.88 -1.01 36.17
N GLN A 27 -5.70 -1.68 35.34
CA GLN A 27 -7.05 -2.06 35.71
C GLN A 27 -7.09 -3.07 36.86
N ALA A 28 -6.05 -3.90 37.00
CA ALA A 28 -5.90 -4.81 38.14
C ALA A 28 -5.66 -4.06 39.46
N VAL A 29 -5.03 -2.88 39.43
CA VAL A 29 -4.85 -1.99 40.59
C VAL A 29 -6.11 -1.19 40.86
N ASN A 30 -6.67 -0.57 39.82
CA ASN A 30 -7.88 0.23 39.91
C ASN A 30 -8.79 -0.04 38.70
N ALA A 31 -9.80 -0.89 38.92
CA ALA A 31 -10.75 -1.31 37.87
C ALA A 31 -11.62 -0.18 37.28
N SER A 32 -11.62 1.02 37.88
CA SER A 32 -12.31 2.19 37.33
C SER A 32 -11.43 3.07 36.44
N CYS A 33 -10.12 2.82 36.39
CA CYS A 33 -9.20 3.56 35.53
C CYS A 33 -9.41 3.21 34.06
N ASP A 34 -9.23 4.21 33.19
CA ASP A 34 -9.33 4.07 31.73
C ASP A 34 -10.70 3.55 31.23
N SER A 35 -11.72 3.43 32.09
CA SER A 35 -13.05 2.94 31.72
C SER A 35 -13.93 4.01 31.08
N HIS A 36 -13.34 5.08 30.53
CA HIS A 36 -14.06 6.28 30.15
C HIS A 36 -14.31 6.36 28.64
N GLU A 37 -15.53 6.75 28.28
CA GLU A 37 -15.94 7.24 26.95
C GLU A 37 -15.26 8.60 26.59
N THR A 38 -14.14 8.94 27.22
CA THR A 38 -13.47 10.21 26.99
C THR A 38 -12.72 10.17 25.66
N GLU A 39 -13.15 11.01 24.71
CA GLU A 39 -12.49 11.19 23.41
C GLU A 39 -11.05 11.72 23.51
N GLU A 40 -10.62 12.15 24.70
CA GLU A 40 -9.30 12.72 24.97
C GLU A 40 -8.39 11.72 25.70
N TYR A 41 -7.54 11.03 24.94
CA TYR A 41 -6.58 10.05 25.46
C TYR A 41 -5.64 10.61 26.54
N ASN A 42 -5.33 11.92 26.50
CA ASN A 42 -4.43 12.57 27.45
C ASN A 42 -5.03 12.77 28.85
N LYS A 43 -6.32 12.44 29.03
CA LYS A 43 -7.02 12.51 30.31
C LYS A 43 -7.13 11.16 31.02
N THR A 44 -6.73 10.06 30.36
CA THR A 44 -6.79 8.72 30.97
C THR A 44 -5.75 8.57 32.07
N GLU A 45 -6.04 7.75 33.08
CA GLU A 45 -5.12 7.50 34.18
C GLU A 45 -3.83 6.86 33.71
N SER A 46 -3.88 5.96 32.72
CA SER A 46 -2.68 5.39 32.09
C SER A 46 -1.77 6.44 31.47
N TYR A 47 -2.32 7.37 30.68
CA TYR A 47 -1.53 8.44 30.09
C TYR A 47 -0.97 9.37 31.17
N ARG A 48 -1.79 9.78 32.13
CA ARG A 48 -1.37 10.67 33.21
C ARG A 48 -0.27 10.05 34.05
N LEU A 49 -0.36 8.75 34.36
CA LEU A 49 0.66 8.04 35.11
C LEU A 49 2.00 8.05 34.35
N LEU A 50 1.99 7.72 33.06
CA LEU A 50 3.18 7.83 32.21
C LEU A 50 3.73 9.26 32.20
N TYR A 51 2.89 10.27 31.98
CA TYR A 51 3.33 11.65 31.95
C TYR A 51 3.99 12.08 33.28
N THR A 52 3.39 11.70 34.41
CA THR A 52 3.88 12.02 35.76
C THR A 52 5.27 11.41 36.02
N VAL A 53 5.53 10.21 35.49
CA VAL A 53 6.84 9.56 35.61
C VAL A 53 7.84 10.12 34.60
N LEU A 54 7.48 10.11 33.31
CA LEU A 54 8.41 10.36 32.20
C LEU A 54 8.76 11.83 32.02
N VAL A 55 7.81 12.73 32.29
CA VAL A 55 7.95 14.17 32.04
C VAL A 55 8.13 14.93 33.36
N ASP A 56 7.25 14.70 34.33
CA ASP A 56 7.34 15.40 35.63
C ASP A 56 8.47 14.84 36.52
N GLY A 57 9.00 13.65 36.20
CA GLY A 57 10.14 13.04 36.89
C GLY A 57 9.81 12.57 38.31
N ILE A 58 8.55 12.23 38.58
CA ILE A 58 8.12 11.72 39.87
C ILE A 58 8.51 10.24 40.01
N ASP A 59 8.96 9.86 41.20
CA ASP A 59 9.29 8.46 41.54
C ASP A 59 8.11 7.52 41.22
N ILE A 60 8.41 6.39 40.57
CA ILE A 60 7.44 5.39 40.10
C ILE A 60 6.43 4.98 41.19
N THR A 61 6.88 4.80 42.43
CA THR A 61 5.98 4.39 43.52
C THR A 61 5.07 5.54 43.92
N LEU A 62 5.62 6.75 44.04
CA LEU A 62 4.84 7.94 44.39
C LEU A 62 3.81 8.30 43.30
N ALA A 63 4.19 8.18 42.03
CA ALA A 63 3.30 8.46 40.90
C ALA A 63 2.10 7.49 40.88
N GLN A 64 2.33 6.20 41.16
CA GLN A 64 1.25 5.22 41.29
C GLN A 64 0.31 5.54 42.45
N GLU A 65 0.86 5.88 43.63
CA GLU A 65 0.04 6.27 44.79
C GLU A 65 -0.76 7.55 44.51
N GLU A 66 -0.21 8.51 43.75
CA GLU A 66 -0.89 9.75 43.38
C GLU A 66 -2.00 9.55 42.34
N VAL A 67 -1.74 8.76 41.29
CA VAL A 67 -2.65 8.59 40.15
C VAL A 67 -3.63 7.44 40.35
N LEU A 68 -3.14 6.29 40.82
CA LEU A 68 -3.94 5.07 40.98
C LEU A 68 -4.44 4.86 42.42
N GLY A 69 -3.85 5.55 43.41
CA GLY A 69 -4.20 5.42 44.83
C GLY A 69 -3.58 4.21 45.53
N SER A 70 -2.79 3.40 44.83
CA SER A 70 -1.96 2.33 45.37
C SER A 70 -0.89 1.90 44.35
N SER A 71 0.11 1.15 44.79
CA SER A 71 1.22 0.66 43.94
C SER A 71 1.14 -0.84 43.64
N SER A 72 1.62 -1.24 42.45
CA SER A 72 1.77 -2.63 42.00
C SER A 72 3.18 -2.87 41.47
N ALA A 73 3.69 -4.10 41.64
CA ALA A 73 5.00 -4.47 41.10
C ALA A 73 4.97 -4.54 39.57
N GLU A 74 3.90 -5.10 39.00
CA GLU A 74 3.67 -5.22 37.56
C GLU A 74 3.64 -3.84 36.89
N VAL A 75 2.85 -2.90 37.44
CA VAL A 75 2.81 -1.52 36.94
C VAL A 75 4.18 -0.83 37.10
N SER A 76 4.94 -1.15 38.14
CA SER A 76 6.29 -0.62 38.30
C SER A 76 7.25 -1.14 37.23
N GLU A 77 7.13 -2.40 36.84
CA GLU A 77 7.92 -3.00 35.73
C GLU A 77 7.58 -2.33 34.40
N ASP A 78 6.30 -2.08 34.12
CA ASP A 78 5.86 -1.35 32.92
C ASP A 78 6.42 0.08 32.89
N LEU A 79 6.43 0.78 34.02
CA LEU A 79 6.95 2.16 34.10
C LEU A 79 8.46 2.24 33.94
N VAL A 80 9.22 1.24 34.40
CA VAL A 80 10.67 1.16 34.11
C VAL A 80 10.91 0.95 32.61
N LEU A 81 10.12 0.09 31.97
CA LEU A 81 10.19 -0.11 30.53
C LEU A 81 9.78 1.16 29.76
N ALA A 82 8.78 1.88 30.27
CA ALA A 82 8.34 3.16 29.73
C ALA A 82 9.45 4.21 29.72
N GLU A 83 10.26 4.29 30.79
CA GLU A 83 11.41 5.19 30.86
C GLU A 83 12.42 4.85 29.75
N GLU A 84 12.73 3.58 29.53
CA GLU A 84 13.63 3.15 28.45
C GLU A 84 13.10 3.57 27.07
N TYR A 85 11.83 3.27 26.77
CA TYR A 85 11.20 3.63 25.51
C TYR A 85 11.20 5.15 25.29
N TYR A 86 10.82 5.91 26.31
CA TYR A 86 10.79 7.36 26.26
C TYR A 86 12.18 7.95 25.95
N GLN A 87 13.22 7.49 26.64
CA GLN A 87 14.58 7.95 26.37
C GLN A 87 15.04 7.60 24.95
N ASN A 88 14.75 6.40 24.45
CA ASN A 88 15.09 6.01 23.09
C ASN A 88 14.34 6.84 22.02
N ILE A 89 13.09 7.22 22.30
CA ILE A 89 12.33 8.16 21.45
C ILE A 89 13.03 9.53 21.43
N LEU A 90 13.39 10.10 22.58
CA LEU A 90 14.03 11.42 22.65
C LEU A 90 15.40 11.43 21.94
N LEU A 91 16.17 10.35 22.06
CA LEU A 91 17.49 10.21 21.43
C LEU A 91 17.42 10.07 19.91
N SER A 92 16.27 9.70 19.35
CA SER A 92 16.10 9.41 17.92
C SER A 92 16.40 10.62 17.04
N SER A 93 15.93 11.81 17.40
CA SER A 93 16.14 13.04 16.63
C SER A 93 17.63 13.40 16.50
N GLU A 94 18.37 13.39 17.61
CA GLU A 94 19.82 13.64 17.61
C GLU A 94 20.59 12.53 16.87
N SER A 95 20.14 11.28 17.02
CA SER A 95 20.74 10.12 16.36
C SER A 95 20.55 10.16 14.84
N GLU A 96 19.40 10.61 14.34
CA GLU A 96 19.13 10.78 12.91
C GLU A 96 20.07 11.78 12.25
N ILE A 97 20.19 12.99 12.81
CA ILE A 97 21.09 14.00 12.24
C ILE A 97 22.55 13.58 12.35
N LYS A 98 22.94 12.99 13.48
CA LYS A 98 24.30 12.48 13.67
C LYS A 98 24.61 11.35 12.67
N GLY A 99 23.69 10.41 12.48
CA GLY A 99 23.83 9.30 11.54
C GLY A 99 24.02 9.79 10.11
N LEU A 100 23.26 10.81 9.70
CA LEU A 100 23.44 11.46 8.39
C LEU A 100 24.82 12.12 8.25
N LEU A 101 25.25 12.89 9.24
CA LEU A 101 26.56 13.55 9.23
C LEU A 101 27.72 12.55 9.22
N ASP A 102 27.61 11.49 10.02
CA ASP A 102 28.60 10.42 10.04
C ASP A 102 28.67 9.68 8.71
N ALA A 103 27.53 9.49 8.02
CA ALA A 103 27.50 8.85 6.70
C ALA A 103 28.18 9.72 5.64
N LEU A 104 27.96 11.04 5.69
CA LEU A 104 28.64 12.01 4.82
C LEU A 104 30.15 12.08 5.10
N ASP A 105 30.56 11.88 6.35
CA ASP A 105 31.96 11.73 6.75
C ASP A 105 32.55 10.33 6.45
N ALA A 106 31.81 9.46 5.76
CA ALA A 106 32.18 8.08 5.45
C ALA A 106 32.55 7.24 6.70
N LYS A 107 31.91 7.52 7.83
CA LYS A 107 32.05 6.73 9.06
C LYS A 107 31.11 5.52 9.03
N TYR A 108 31.40 4.58 9.92
CA TYR A 108 30.54 3.43 10.13
C TYR A 108 29.22 3.85 10.79
N ILE A 109 28.10 3.47 10.17
CA ILE A 109 26.76 3.64 10.73
C ILE A 109 26.34 2.32 11.37
N GLU A 110 25.99 2.37 12.65
CA GLU A 110 25.59 1.21 13.43
C GLU A 110 24.35 0.54 12.80
N PRO A 111 24.36 -0.78 12.57
CA PRO A 111 23.22 -1.49 12.05
C PRO A 111 22.17 -1.75 13.14
N SER A 112 20.90 -1.83 12.75
CA SER A 112 19.79 -2.19 13.65
C SER A 112 18.75 -3.01 12.90
N VAL A 113 17.84 -3.67 13.62
CA VAL A 113 16.66 -4.25 12.99
C VAL A 113 15.70 -3.12 12.62
N GLY A 114 15.10 -3.18 11.43
CA GLY A 114 14.00 -2.31 11.03
C GLY A 114 12.65 -2.94 11.34
N GLY A 115 11.62 -2.13 11.61
CA GLY A 115 10.30 -2.65 11.98
C GLY A 115 9.28 -1.57 12.28
N ASP A 116 8.13 -2.00 12.79
CA ASP A 116 7.11 -1.11 13.37
C ASP A 116 7.41 -0.91 14.85
N ILE A 117 7.51 0.34 15.31
CA ILE A 117 7.90 0.71 16.68
C ILE A 117 6.95 0.16 17.75
N LEU A 118 5.66 -0.04 17.44
CA LEU A 118 4.70 -0.57 18.40
C LEU A 118 4.88 -2.08 18.57
N ARG A 119 5.39 -2.75 17.54
CA ARG A 119 5.59 -4.21 17.52
C ARG A 119 7.00 -4.61 17.95
N SER A 120 7.98 -3.78 17.60
CA SER A 120 9.40 -3.97 17.85
C SER A 120 10.02 -2.67 18.39
N PRO A 121 9.81 -2.34 19.68
CA PRO A 121 10.41 -1.16 20.33
C PRO A 121 11.93 -1.06 20.19
N GLU A 122 12.62 -2.19 20.02
CA GLU A 122 14.07 -2.30 19.83
C GLU A 122 14.59 -1.63 18.55
N VAL A 123 13.71 -1.21 17.64
CA VAL A 123 14.09 -0.40 16.47
C VAL A 123 14.57 1.01 16.87
N LEU A 124 14.25 1.45 18.08
CA LEU A 124 14.67 2.73 18.64
C LEU A 124 16.02 2.62 19.37
N PRO A 125 16.84 3.69 19.40
CA PRO A 125 16.64 4.96 18.70
C PRO A 125 16.84 4.83 17.19
N THR A 126 16.19 5.71 16.42
CA THR A 126 16.38 5.80 14.95
C THR A 126 17.75 6.40 14.58
N GLY A 127 18.01 6.60 13.29
CA GLY A 127 19.33 7.08 12.81
C GLY A 127 20.39 5.99 12.61
N LYS A 128 19.96 4.73 12.65
CA LYS A 128 20.79 3.54 12.41
C LYS A 128 20.60 2.98 10.98
N ASN A 129 21.57 2.20 10.51
CA ASN A 129 21.51 1.54 9.20
C ASN A 129 20.73 0.22 9.31
N PHE A 130 19.41 0.29 9.19
CA PHE A 130 18.58 -0.86 9.49
C PHE A 130 18.73 -2.02 8.48
N TYR A 131 18.49 -3.24 8.94
CA TYR A 131 18.36 -4.46 8.16
C TYR A 131 17.07 -5.20 8.55
N SER A 132 16.70 -6.23 7.79
CA SER A 132 15.56 -7.10 8.12
C SER A 132 15.99 -8.26 9.04
N PHE A 133 16.04 -9.48 8.52
CA PHE A 133 16.43 -10.70 9.23
C PHE A 133 16.83 -11.80 8.24
N ASP A 134 17.28 -12.94 8.76
CA ASP A 134 17.54 -14.16 7.98
C ASP A 134 16.22 -14.79 7.52
N PRO A 135 15.88 -14.77 6.21
CA PRO A 135 14.57 -15.23 5.75
C PRO A 135 14.32 -16.71 6.02
N ARG A 136 15.33 -17.54 6.33
CA ARG A 136 15.12 -18.97 6.69
C ARG A 136 14.44 -19.17 8.04
N LEU A 137 14.28 -18.11 8.82
CA LEU A 137 13.57 -18.14 10.09
C LEU A 137 12.05 -18.07 9.90
N ILE A 138 11.56 -17.72 8.70
CA ILE A 138 10.14 -17.54 8.45
C ILE A 138 9.56 -18.61 7.51
N PRO A 139 8.30 -19.05 7.73
CA PRO A 139 7.40 -18.62 8.82
C PRO A 139 7.88 -19.08 10.20
N THR A 140 7.81 -18.19 11.20
CA THR A 140 8.08 -18.61 12.59
C THR A 140 6.94 -19.46 13.13
N LYS A 141 7.18 -20.19 14.21
CA LYS A 141 6.13 -20.99 14.87
C LYS A 141 4.97 -20.12 15.36
N GLU A 142 5.26 -18.93 15.85
CA GLU A 142 4.28 -17.94 16.30
C GLU A 142 3.45 -17.43 15.12
N ALA A 143 4.11 -17.07 14.00
CA ALA A 143 3.42 -16.68 12.78
C ALA A 143 2.55 -17.83 12.22
N TYR A 144 2.97 -19.08 12.39
CA TYR A 144 2.17 -20.24 12.03
C TYR A 144 0.91 -20.40 12.88
N ASN A 145 1.03 -20.21 14.19
CA ASN A 145 -0.13 -20.24 15.09
C ASN A 145 -1.14 -19.13 14.76
N ILE A 146 -0.66 -17.90 14.51
CA ILE A 146 -1.51 -16.78 14.07
C ILE A 146 -2.17 -17.11 12.72
N GLY A 147 -1.41 -17.63 11.76
CA GLY A 147 -1.94 -18.04 10.46
C GLY A 147 -3.02 -19.11 10.58
N LYS A 148 -2.82 -20.10 11.46
CA LYS A 148 -3.81 -21.13 11.77
C LYS A 148 -5.08 -20.55 12.40
N GLU A 149 -4.94 -19.75 13.45
CA GLU A 149 -6.07 -19.14 14.17
C GLU A 149 -6.93 -18.28 13.25
N THR A 150 -6.30 -17.43 12.44
CA THR A 150 -6.99 -16.54 11.51
C THR A 150 -7.68 -17.30 10.37
N ILE A 151 -7.08 -18.38 9.87
CA ILE A 151 -7.72 -19.24 8.86
C ILE A 151 -8.84 -20.09 9.44
N ASP A 152 -8.72 -20.59 10.67
CA ASP A 152 -9.83 -21.26 11.35
C ASP A 152 -11.03 -20.30 11.47
N SER A 153 -10.80 -19.05 11.86
CA SER A 153 -11.84 -18.01 11.92
C SER A 153 -12.49 -17.75 10.55
N PHE A 154 -11.67 -17.59 9.50
CA PHE A 154 -12.15 -17.40 8.12
C PHE A 154 -12.99 -18.58 7.62
N LEU A 155 -12.49 -19.82 7.78
CA LEU A 155 -13.18 -21.00 7.28
C LEU A 155 -14.49 -21.26 8.04
N VAL A 156 -14.55 -20.94 9.33
CA VAL A 156 -15.80 -21.00 10.10
C VAL A 156 -16.83 -20.01 9.57
N ASP A 157 -16.46 -18.73 9.42
CA ASP A 157 -17.38 -17.71 8.90
C ASP A 157 -17.88 -18.06 7.49
N TYR A 158 -16.94 -18.40 6.60
CA TYR A 158 -17.26 -18.76 5.22
C TYR A 158 -18.20 -19.98 5.15
N TYR A 159 -17.92 -21.03 5.93
CA TYR A 159 -18.76 -22.23 5.94
C TYR A 159 -20.14 -21.98 6.57
N GLU A 160 -20.23 -21.21 7.65
CA GLU A 160 -21.51 -20.90 8.28
C GLU A 160 -22.39 -20.01 7.39
N LYS A 161 -21.78 -19.14 6.59
CA LYS A 161 -22.47 -18.29 5.61
C LYS A 161 -22.90 -19.05 4.35
N ASN A 162 -22.01 -19.84 3.77
CA ASN A 162 -22.21 -20.43 2.43
C ASN A 162 -22.66 -21.91 2.47
N GLY A 163 -22.44 -22.61 3.58
CA GLY A 163 -22.75 -24.03 3.73
C GLY A 163 -21.71 -24.97 3.12
N GLU A 164 -20.64 -24.42 2.55
CA GLU A 164 -19.51 -25.13 1.94
C GLU A 164 -18.20 -24.38 2.21
N PHE A 165 -17.07 -25.06 2.02
CA PHE A 165 -15.74 -24.45 2.13
C PHE A 165 -15.37 -23.76 0.81
N PRO A 166 -14.53 -22.70 0.83
CA PRO A 166 -14.00 -22.14 -0.41
C PRO A 166 -13.14 -23.21 -1.09
N GLU A 167 -13.24 -23.37 -2.40
CA GLU A 167 -12.37 -24.28 -3.14
C GLU A 167 -11.00 -23.65 -3.39
N LYS A 168 -10.96 -22.33 -3.62
CA LYS A 168 -9.76 -21.58 -4.00
C LYS A 168 -9.62 -20.23 -3.29
N VAL A 169 -8.45 -19.98 -2.71
CA VAL A 169 -8.13 -18.74 -1.97
C VAL A 169 -6.87 -18.08 -2.51
N ALA A 170 -6.97 -16.82 -2.95
CA ALA A 170 -5.80 -16.04 -3.34
C ALA A 170 -5.22 -15.25 -2.16
N VAL A 171 -3.89 -15.13 -2.09
CA VAL A 171 -3.18 -14.46 -0.99
C VAL A 171 -2.14 -13.52 -1.59
N VAL A 172 -2.21 -12.23 -1.24
CA VAL A 172 -1.18 -11.27 -1.63
C VAL A 172 0.00 -11.35 -0.66
N LEU A 173 1.19 -11.63 -1.21
CA LEU A 173 2.45 -11.76 -0.47
C LEU A 173 3.26 -10.46 -0.62
N TRP A 174 3.30 -9.66 0.45
CA TRP A 174 3.90 -8.32 0.44
C TRP A 174 5.18 -8.24 1.25
N GLY A 175 6.30 -7.86 0.63
CA GLY A 175 7.64 -7.94 1.24
C GLY A 175 7.76 -7.21 2.58
N ILE A 176 7.33 -5.94 2.67
CA ILE A 176 7.40 -5.18 3.92
C ILE A 176 6.49 -5.76 5.01
N GLU A 177 5.31 -6.27 4.65
CA GLU A 177 4.42 -6.90 5.62
C GLU A 177 5.04 -8.21 6.11
N THR A 178 5.54 -9.06 5.22
CA THR A 178 6.28 -10.29 5.58
C THR A 178 7.42 -10.00 6.55
N MET A 179 8.13 -8.88 6.38
CA MET A 179 9.17 -8.47 7.32
C MET A 179 8.62 -8.15 8.71
N ARG A 180 7.45 -7.50 8.79
CA ARG A 180 6.83 -7.16 10.07
C ARG A 180 6.20 -8.37 10.73
N ASN A 181 5.49 -9.21 9.98
CA ASN A 181 4.67 -10.30 10.53
C ASN A 181 5.38 -11.67 10.61
N HIS A 182 6.61 -11.77 10.11
CA HIS A 182 7.42 -12.99 10.15
C HIS A 182 6.79 -14.21 9.43
N GLY A 183 6.02 -13.98 8.38
CA GLY A 183 5.51 -15.02 7.47
C GLY A 183 4.10 -15.53 7.78
N VAL A 184 3.22 -14.71 8.37
CA VAL A 184 1.81 -15.10 8.61
C VAL A 184 1.10 -15.50 7.30
N PRO A 185 1.20 -14.78 6.16
CA PRO A 185 0.52 -15.19 4.93
C PRO A 185 1.05 -16.52 4.37
N HIS A 186 2.35 -16.79 4.50
CA HIS A 186 2.94 -18.09 4.13
C HIS A 186 2.35 -19.21 4.97
N SER A 187 2.24 -19.00 6.27
CA SER A 187 1.60 -19.94 7.20
C SER A 187 0.12 -20.19 6.86
N GLN A 188 -0.63 -19.15 6.50
CA GLN A 188 -2.02 -19.27 6.09
C GLN A 188 -2.17 -20.16 4.86
N MET A 189 -1.34 -19.95 3.83
CA MET A 189 -1.33 -20.79 2.63
C MET A 189 -0.97 -22.24 2.94
N LEU A 190 0.07 -22.47 3.75
CA LEU A 190 0.48 -23.81 4.17
C LEU A 190 -0.65 -24.52 4.94
N TYR A 191 -1.27 -23.84 5.90
CA TYR A 191 -2.35 -24.41 6.70
C TYR A 191 -3.61 -24.70 5.88
N LEU A 192 -3.99 -23.82 4.95
CA LEU A 192 -5.08 -24.04 3.99
C LEU A 192 -4.90 -25.36 3.22
N MET A 193 -3.68 -25.62 2.75
CA MET A 193 -3.31 -26.88 2.09
C MET A 193 -3.15 -28.08 3.05
N GLY A 194 -3.12 -27.84 4.36
CA GLY A 194 -2.90 -28.88 5.37
C GLY A 194 -1.43 -29.28 5.52
N VAL A 195 -0.53 -28.30 5.51
CA VAL A 195 0.91 -28.45 5.67
C VAL A 195 1.37 -27.65 6.90
N GLU A 196 2.16 -28.28 7.76
CA GLU A 196 2.83 -27.64 8.89
C GLU A 196 4.35 -27.72 8.71
N PRO A 197 5.08 -26.59 8.72
CA PRO A 197 6.53 -26.60 8.75
C PRO A 197 7.07 -27.30 10.01
N GLU A 198 8.26 -27.90 9.93
CA GLU A 198 8.99 -28.34 11.12
C GLU A 198 10.13 -27.37 11.43
N TRP A 199 10.30 -27.02 12.70
CA TRP A 199 11.36 -26.11 13.17
C TRP A 199 12.43 -26.85 13.97
N ASP A 200 13.69 -26.45 13.80
CA ASP A 200 14.78 -26.92 14.63
C ASP A 200 14.82 -26.24 16.02
N ALA A 201 15.76 -26.65 16.87
CA ALA A 201 15.90 -26.09 18.22
C ALA A 201 16.24 -24.58 18.26
N ASN A 202 16.66 -23.99 17.14
CA ASN A 202 16.95 -22.56 17.00
C ASN A 202 15.81 -21.81 16.28
N GLY A 203 14.67 -22.46 16.04
CA GLY A 203 13.52 -21.87 15.35
C GLY A 203 13.69 -21.75 13.84
N ARG A 204 14.70 -22.38 13.23
CA ARG A 204 14.84 -22.40 11.77
C ARG A 204 13.90 -23.43 11.17
N VAL A 205 13.25 -23.07 10.07
CA VAL A 205 12.46 -24.04 9.31
C VAL A 205 13.41 -25.08 8.69
N THR A 206 13.19 -26.34 9.03
CA THR A 206 14.07 -27.45 8.67
C THR A 206 14.14 -27.69 7.16
N TYR A 207 13.05 -27.39 6.44
CA TYR A 207 12.96 -27.41 4.98
C TYR A 207 14.16 -26.69 4.31
N TYR A 208 14.55 -25.51 4.81
CA TYR A 208 15.67 -24.74 4.22
C TYR A 208 17.07 -25.26 4.58
N THR A 209 17.18 -26.20 5.51
CA THR A 209 18.48 -26.75 5.95
C THR A 209 18.84 -28.03 5.20
N THR A 210 17.85 -28.91 4.99
CA THR A 210 17.98 -30.13 4.21
C THR A 210 16.67 -30.29 3.44
N PRO A 211 16.58 -29.78 2.20
CA PRO A 211 15.37 -29.84 1.41
C PRO A 211 14.92 -31.29 1.23
N SER A 212 13.78 -31.62 1.82
CA SER A 212 13.07 -32.88 1.60
C SER A 212 11.63 -32.68 2.03
N ALA A 213 10.69 -33.07 1.17
CA ALA A 213 9.26 -33.14 1.49
C ALA A 213 8.96 -33.90 2.79
N SER A 214 9.89 -34.76 3.26
CA SER A 214 9.78 -35.46 4.55
C SER A 214 9.96 -34.57 5.79
N ASN A 215 10.44 -33.33 5.62
CA ASN A 215 10.66 -32.36 6.69
C ASN A 215 9.52 -31.32 6.78
N LEU A 216 8.39 -31.65 6.15
CA LEU A 216 7.11 -30.98 6.31
C LEU A 216 6.14 -31.99 6.93
N HIS A 217 5.39 -31.55 7.93
CA HIS A 217 4.28 -32.35 8.44
C HIS A 217 3.06 -32.17 7.52
N ILE A 218 2.78 -33.19 6.72
CA ILE A 218 1.58 -33.24 5.91
C ILE A 218 0.44 -33.78 6.78
N MET A 219 -0.48 -32.89 7.15
CA MET A 219 -1.62 -33.24 8.00
C MET A 219 -2.47 -34.31 7.32
N ASN A 220 -2.87 -35.32 8.07
CA ASN A 220 -3.85 -36.30 7.59
C ASN A 220 -5.28 -35.75 7.72
N GLN A 221 -6.24 -36.39 7.05
CA GLN A 221 -7.64 -35.95 7.03
C GLN A 221 -8.31 -35.83 8.42
N SER A 222 -7.84 -36.55 9.45
CA SER A 222 -8.35 -36.42 10.81
C SER A 222 -7.78 -35.24 11.59
N GLU A 223 -6.71 -34.62 11.09
CA GLU A 223 -6.13 -33.38 11.62
C GLU A 223 -6.75 -32.14 10.95
N LEU A 224 -7.29 -32.28 9.73
CA LEU A 224 -7.96 -31.21 8.98
C LEU A 224 -9.38 -30.98 9.49
N THR A 225 -9.50 -30.46 10.71
CA THR A 225 -10.80 -30.18 11.36
C THR A 225 -10.94 -28.73 11.75
N ILE A 226 -12.16 -28.20 11.64
CA ILE A 226 -12.52 -26.88 12.20
C ILE A 226 -13.66 -27.03 13.21
N ARG A 227 -13.75 -26.10 14.16
CA ARG A 227 -14.83 -26.03 15.15
C ARG A 227 -15.74 -24.85 14.84
N LEU A 228 -16.97 -25.14 14.45
CA LEU A 228 -18.01 -24.15 14.17
C LEU A 228 -18.43 -23.38 15.44
N SER A 229 -19.10 -22.24 15.27
CA SER A 229 -19.55 -21.36 16.35
C SER A 229 -20.50 -22.06 17.33
N ASN A 230 -21.25 -23.06 16.86
CA ASN A 230 -22.13 -23.89 17.69
C ASN A 230 -21.40 -25.02 18.47
N GLY A 231 -20.08 -25.12 18.36
CA GLY A 231 -19.25 -26.13 19.01
C GLY A 231 -19.07 -27.44 18.24
N THR A 232 -19.74 -27.62 17.10
CA THR A 232 -19.60 -28.80 16.23
C THR A 232 -18.23 -28.83 15.57
N VAL A 233 -17.58 -29.99 15.58
CA VAL A 233 -16.32 -30.22 14.86
C VAL A 233 -16.61 -30.92 13.55
N ILE A 234 -16.14 -30.37 12.45
CA ILE A 234 -16.27 -30.94 11.11
C ILE A 234 -14.90 -31.08 10.45
N ASN A 235 -14.77 -32.03 9.53
CA ASN A 235 -13.60 -32.12 8.67
C ASN A 235 -13.71 -31.07 7.56
N ARG A 236 -12.57 -30.52 7.16
CA ARG A 236 -12.45 -29.64 6.00
C ARG A 236 -11.60 -30.29 4.90
N PRO A 237 -11.80 -29.92 3.63
CA PRO A 237 -10.89 -30.29 2.56
C PRO A 237 -9.57 -29.51 2.66
N ARG A 238 -8.59 -29.90 1.85
CA ARG A 238 -7.44 -29.04 1.51
C ARG A 238 -7.90 -28.01 0.50
N ILE A 239 -7.64 -26.74 0.80
CA ILE A 239 -8.07 -25.60 0.00
C ILE A 239 -6.96 -25.27 -1.00
N ASP A 240 -7.31 -25.01 -2.27
CA ASP A 240 -6.35 -24.55 -3.27
C ASP A 240 -5.95 -23.09 -2.99
N VAL A 241 -4.69 -22.77 -3.23
CA VAL A 241 -4.12 -21.46 -2.87
C VAL A 241 -3.43 -20.82 -4.06
N ILE A 242 -3.53 -19.50 -4.18
CA ILE A 242 -2.80 -18.71 -5.18
C ILE A 242 -1.97 -17.67 -4.44
N GLY A 243 -0.66 -17.63 -4.67
CA GLY A 243 0.21 -16.59 -4.11
C GLY A 243 0.48 -15.50 -5.15
N HIS A 244 0.08 -14.26 -4.88
CA HIS A 244 0.48 -13.11 -5.68
C HIS A 244 1.59 -12.33 -4.95
N SER A 245 2.83 -12.51 -5.41
CA SER A 245 4.02 -11.87 -4.85
C SER A 245 4.17 -10.43 -5.35
N SER A 246 4.49 -9.50 -4.45
CA SER A 246 5.07 -8.23 -4.87
C SER A 246 6.51 -8.42 -5.38
N GLY A 247 7.04 -7.45 -6.14
CA GLY A 247 8.43 -7.53 -6.63
C GLY A 247 9.45 -7.53 -5.48
N LEU A 248 9.17 -6.77 -4.42
CA LEU A 248 10.01 -6.75 -3.22
C LEU A 248 9.94 -8.09 -2.45
N HIS A 249 8.74 -8.69 -2.37
CA HIS A 249 8.59 -10.01 -1.77
C HIS A 249 9.42 -11.06 -2.52
N ARG A 250 9.34 -11.09 -3.85
CA ARG A 250 10.13 -11.99 -4.71
C ARG A 250 11.62 -11.88 -4.43
N ASP A 251 12.13 -10.65 -4.39
CA ASP A 251 13.57 -10.43 -4.22
C ASP A 251 14.09 -10.83 -2.84
N GLN A 252 13.25 -10.70 -1.80
CA GLN A 252 13.66 -10.90 -0.41
C GLN A 252 13.33 -12.30 0.13
N PHE A 253 12.33 -12.97 -0.43
CA PHE A 253 11.77 -14.22 0.07
C PHE A 253 11.63 -15.32 -0.99
N PRO A 254 12.63 -15.56 -1.88
CA PRO A 254 12.54 -16.62 -2.89
C PRO A 254 12.44 -18.02 -2.26
N TRP A 255 13.04 -18.22 -1.08
CA TRP A 255 12.93 -19.47 -0.33
C TRP A 255 11.50 -19.75 0.15
N GLN A 256 10.76 -18.71 0.54
CA GLN A 256 9.35 -18.87 0.91
C GLN A 256 8.49 -19.19 -0.30
N MET A 257 8.80 -18.61 -1.48
CA MET A 257 8.11 -18.94 -2.72
C MET A 257 8.36 -20.39 -3.14
N ASP A 258 9.61 -20.85 -3.01
CA ASP A 258 10.00 -22.26 -3.21
C ASP A 258 9.23 -23.18 -2.26
N LEU A 259 9.22 -22.92 -0.95
CA LEU A 259 8.45 -23.69 0.03
C LEU A 259 6.97 -23.83 -0.33
N LEU A 260 6.34 -22.73 -0.78
CA LEU A 260 4.93 -22.75 -1.16
C LEU A 260 4.68 -23.53 -2.46
N ASP A 261 5.54 -23.39 -3.47
CA ASP A 261 5.45 -24.15 -4.72
C ASP A 261 5.62 -25.65 -4.47
N ASP A 262 6.63 -26.04 -3.67
CA ASP A 262 6.86 -27.43 -3.29
C ASP A 262 5.68 -28.02 -2.50
N ALA A 263 5.09 -27.24 -1.59
CA ALA A 263 3.90 -27.66 -0.85
C ALA A 263 2.72 -27.94 -1.81
N VAL A 264 2.46 -27.07 -2.79
CA VAL A 264 1.41 -27.31 -3.81
C VAL A 264 1.68 -28.59 -4.60
N ARG A 265 2.92 -28.79 -5.05
CA ARG A 265 3.33 -29.99 -5.81
C ARG A 265 3.17 -31.27 -5.01
N ILE A 266 3.53 -31.27 -3.73
CA ILE A 266 3.35 -32.43 -2.84
C ILE A 266 1.85 -32.70 -2.65
N ILE A 267 1.07 -31.67 -2.31
CA ILE A 267 -0.34 -31.82 -1.94
C ILE A 267 -1.22 -32.23 -3.11
N SER A 268 -0.98 -31.68 -4.31
CA SER A 268 -1.69 -32.08 -5.54
C SER A 268 -1.49 -33.56 -5.91
N GLN A 269 -0.38 -34.16 -5.50
CA GLN A 269 0.00 -35.54 -5.84
C GLN A 269 -0.38 -36.57 -4.77
N LEU A 270 -0.99 -36.16 -3.65
CA LEU A 270 -1.49 -37.10 -2.65
C LEU A 270 -2.55 -38.04 -3.24
N ASP A 271 -2.58 -39.28 -2.73
CA ASP A 271 -3.61 -40.29 -3.06
C ASP A 271 -4.92 -39.97 -2.31
N GLU A 272 -5.50 -38.83 -2.65
CA GLU A 272 -6.75 -38.28 -2.11
C GLU A 272 -7.74 -38.02 -3.25
N THR A 273 -9.03 -38.02 -2.95
CA THR A 273 -10.08 -37.70 -3.92
C THR A 273 -10.25 -36.18 -4.06
N GLU A 274 -10.77 -35.74 -5.21
CA GLU A 274 -10.92 -34.31 -5.55
C GLU A 274 -11.90 -33.56 -4.64
N ASP A 275 -12.83 -34.25 -3.97
CA ASP A 275 -13.80 -33.68 -3.02
C ASP A 275 -13.19 -33.34 -1.65
N VAL A 276 -12.01 -33.89 -1.33
CA VAL A 276 -11.29 -33.60 -0.08
C VAL A 276 -9.95 -32.88 -0.29
N ASN A 277 -9.56 -32.68 -1.56
CA ASN A 277 -8.31 -32.03 -1.94
C ASN A 277 -8.51 -31.18 -3.20
N TYR A 278 -8.82 -29.89 -3.00
CA TYR A 278 -9.07 -28.95 -4.09
C TYR A 278 -7.80 -28.55 -4.83
N VAL A 279 -6.64 -28.60 -4.17
CA VAL A 279 -5.33 -28.41 -4.84
C VAL A 279 -5.14 -29.45 -5.95
N ARG A 280 -5.47 -30.72 -5.65
CA ARG A 280 -5.43 -31.82 -6.62
C ARG A 280 -6.47 -31.65 -7.72
N LYS A 281 -7.73 -31.38 -7.36
CA LYS A 281 -8.84 -31.13 -8.29
C LYS A 281 -8.42 -30.11 -9.36
N HIS A 282 -8.04 -28.91 -8.95
CA HIS A 282 -7.69 -27.85 -9.88
C HIS A 282 -6.38 -28.12 -10.62
N SER A 283 -5.42 -28.82 -10.04
CA SER A 283 -4.19 -29.21 -10.76
C SER A 283 -4.46 -30.21 -11.89
N LEU A 284 -5.46 -31.07 -11.76
CA LEU A 284 -5.89 -31.97 -12.85
C LEU A 284 -6.66 -31.19 -13.92
N GLU A 285 -7.60 -30.33 -13.52
CA GLU A 285 -8.36 -29.48 -14.44
C GLU A 285 -7.44 -28.54 -15.26
N LEU A 286 -6.45 -27.91 -14.61
CA LEU A 286 -5.46 -27.06 -15.29
C LEU A 286 -4.60 -27.85 -16.26
N LYS A 287 -4.22 -29.09 -15.94
CA LYS A 287 -3.44 -29.95 -16.86
C LYS A 287 -4.25 -30.21 -18.13
N GLU A 288 -5.52 -30.57 -18.00
CA GLU A 288 -6.41 -30.77 -19.14
C GLU A 288 -6.60 -29.47 -19.93
N TYR A 289 -6.82 -28.34 -19.26
CA TYR A 289 -6.94 -27.03 -19.87
C TYR A 289 -5.70 -26.68 -20.71
N TYR A 290 -4.50 -26.86 -20.17
CA TYR A 290 -3.24 -26.59 -20.86
C TYR A 290 -3.00 -27.51 -22.06
N ILE A 291 -3.35 -28.80 -21.97
CA ILE A 291 -3.31 -29.71 -23.12
C ILE A 291 -4.27 -29.22 -24.21
N ASN A 292 -5.50 -28.84 -23.85
CA ASN A 292 -6.47 -28.33 -24.81
C ASN A 292 -5.99 -27.04 -25.47
N LEU A 293 -5.40 -26.12 -24.71
CA LEU A 293 -4.83 -24.88 -25.24
C LEU A 293 -3.72 -25.15 -26.27
N MET A 294 -2.85 -26.13 -26.01
CA MET A 294 -1.83 -26.56 -26.98
C MET A 294 -2.46 -27.13 -28.25
N VAL A 295 -3.52 -27.94 -28.13
CA VAL A 295 -4.24 -28.52 -29.27
C VAL A 295 -4.90 -27.43 -30.11
N GLU A 296 -5.63 -26.51 -29.48
CA GLU A 296 -6.30 -25.38 -30.15
C GLU A 296 -5.31 -24.42 -30.80
N GLY A 297 -4.15 -24.21 -30.16
CA GLY A 297 -3.03 -23.44 -30.69
C GLY A 297 -2.26 -24.12 -31.83
N ASN A 298 -2.62 -25.35 -32.24
CA ASN A 298 -1.87 -26.18 -33.19
C ASN A 298 -0.39 -26.40 -32.78
N MET A 299 -0.14 -26.51 -31.48
CA MET A 299 1.17 -26.77 -30.89
C MET A 299 1.39 -28.27 -30.70
N THR A 300 2.64 -28.70 -30.51
CA THR A 300 2.91 -30.09 -30.10
C THR A 300 2.55 -30.24 -28.63
N VAL A 301 1.66 -31.18 -28.31
CA VAL A 301 1.28 -31.46 -26.93
C VAL A 301 2.48 -32.00 -26.17
N ASP A 302 2.83 -31.31 -25.09
CA ASP A 302 3.83 -31.74 -24.11
C ASP A 302 3.14 -31.96 -22.76
N GLU A 303 2.81 -33.21 -22.47
CA GLU A 303 2.11 -33.58 -21.24
C GLU A 303 2.96 -33.35 -19.98
N VAL A 304 4.30 -33.40 -20.11
CA VAL A 304 5.23 -33.19 -19.00
C VAL A 304 5.24 -31.72 -18.62
N GLU A 305 5.29 -30.84 -19.62
CA GLU A 305 5.19 -29.39 -19.40
C GLU A 305 3.81 -29.01 -18.86
N ALA A 306 2.73 -29.57 -19.43
CA ALA A 306 1.37 -29.30 -18.93
C ALA A 306 1.20 -29.73 -17.47
N GLU A 307 1.75 -30.88 -17.08
CA GLU A 307 1.74 -31.34 -15.68
C GLU A 307 2.59 -30.45 -14.77
N LYS A 308 3.78 -30.04 -15.20
CA LYS A 308 4.62 -29.12 -14.43
C LYS A 308 3.89 -27.80 -14.16
N LEU A 309 3.28 -27.23 -15.19
CA LEU A 309 2.58 -25.95 -15.13
C LEU A 309 1.27 -26.02 -14.33
N SER A 310 0.55 -27.14 -14.37
CA SER A 310 -0.76 -27.27 -13.71
C SER A 310 -0.70 -27.20 -12.19
N MET A 311 0.47 -27.47 -11.61
CA MET A 311 0.75 -27.34 -10.17
C MET A 311 1.29 -25.95 -9.78
N SER A 312 1.38 -24.98 -10.71
CA SER A 312 1.96 -23.68 -10.40
C SER A 312 0.92 -22.73 -9.80
N ARG A 313 1.26 -22.07 -8.69
CA ARG A 313 0.35 -21.17 -7.94
C ARG A 313 0.96 -19.85 -7.51
N ILE A 314 2.26 -19.64 -7.73
CA ILE A 314 2.95 -18.43 -7.32
C ILE A 314 3.22 -17.54 -8.53
N PHE A 315 2.68 -16.32 -8.49
CA PHE A 315 2.72 -15.34 -9.59
C PHE A 315 3.15 -13.96 -9.09
N GLY A 316 3.61 -13.08 -9.98
CA GLY A 316 3.96 -11.70 -9.62
C GLY A 316 4.58 -10.87 -10.74
N PRO A 317 5.09 -9.67 -10.42
CA PRO A 317 5.83 -8.80 -11.35
C PRO A 317 7.04 -9.50 -11.99
N PRO A 318 7.48 -9.12 -13.20
CA PRO A 318 8.64 -9.72 -13.86
C PRO A 318 9.94 -9.39 -13.15
N GLU A 319 10.93 -10.27 -13.24
CA GLU A 319 12.26 -10.06 -12.65
C GLU A 319 12.90 -8.74 -13.09
N GLY A 320 13.52 -8.03 -12.15
CA GLY A 320 14.17 -6.73 -12.41
C GLY A 320 13.22 -5.54 -12.53
N ASP A 321 11.90 -5.73 -12.39
CA ASP A 321 10.90 -4.67 -12.33
C ASP A 321 9.95 -4.87 -11.13
N TYR A 322 9.22 -3.81 -10.80
CA TYR A 322 8.33 -3.71 -9.64
C TYR A 322 6.99 -3.06 -10.03
N GLY A 323 5.99 -3.22 -9.16
CA GLY A 323 4.68 -2.61 -9.37
C GLY A 323 3.80 -3.35 -10.38
N VAL A 324 2.50 -3.23 -10.18
CA VAL A 324 1.45 -3.65 -11.14
C VAL A 324 0.90 -2.46 -11.95
N ARG A 325 1.34 -1.23 -11.62
CA ARG A 325 1.04 0.04 -12.32
C ARG A 325 -0.44 0.43 -12.34
N ILE A 326 -1.23 -0.13 -11.43
CA ILE A 326 -2.68 0.10 -11.37
C ILE A 326 -3.01 1.50 -10.86
N ALA A 327 -2.19 2.09 -9.97
CA ALA A 327 -2.44 3.46 -9.51
C ALA A 327 -2.33 4.45 -10.65
N ASP A 328 -1.26 4.35 -11.45
CA ASP A 328 -1.08 5.20 -12.62
C ASP A 328 -2.29 5.12 -13.58
N ALA A 329 -2.78 3.89 -13.84
CA ALA A 329 -3.94 3.66 -14.70
C ALA A 329 -5.25 4.21 -14.10
N VAL A 330 -5.49 3.97 -12.81
CA VAL A 330 -6.69 4.46 -12.10
C VAL A 330 -6.71 5.97 -11.98
N SER A 331 -5.55 6.59 -11.73
CA SER A 331 -5.42 8.04 -11.65
C SER A 331 -5.65 8.72 -13.01
N ALA A 332 -5.21 8.09 -14.11
CA ALA A 332 -5.40 8.54 -15.49
C ALA A 332 -6.81 8.20 -16.03
N SER A 333 -7.84 8.71 -15.37
CA SER A 333 -9.25 8.33 -15.58
C SER A 333 -9.85 8.72 -16.93
N ASP A 334 -9.14 9.47 -17.76
CA ASP A 334 -9.50 9.78 -19.15
C ASP A 334 -8.98 8.74 -20.16
N THR A 335 -8.11 7.82 -19.73
CA THR A 335 -7.44 6.84 -20.61
C THR A 335 -8.17 5.49 -20.71
N TRP A 336 -9.19 5.26 -19.90
CA TRP A 336 -10.03 4.07 -19.89
C TRP A 336 -11.49 4.48 -19.84
N GLU A 337 -12.42 3.61 -20.23
CA GLU A 337 -13.88 3.83 -20.03
C GLU A 337 -14.54 2.72 -19.21
N ASP A 338 -13.92 1.55 -19.18
CA ASP A 338 -14.24 0.43 -18.32
C ASP A 338 -12.97 -0.06 -17.61
N THR A 339 -13.17 -0.92 -16.62
CA THR A 339 -12.08 -1.46 -15.79
C THR A 339 -11.43 -2.70 -16.41
N GLU A 340 -11.85 -3.15 -17.60
CA GLU A 340 -11.27 -4.32 -18.29
C GLU A 340 -9.80 -4.03 -18.67
N ALA A 341 -9.52 -2.84 -19.20
CA ALA A 341 -8.16 -2.40 -19.52
C ALA A 341 -7.23 -2.39 -18.28
N ILE A 342 -7.78 -2.07 -17.11
CA ILE A 342 -7.05 -2.07 -15.83
C ILE A 342 -6.78 -3.51 -15.38
N ALA A 343 -7.75 -4.41 -15.53
CA ALA A 343 -7.60 -5.83 -15.25
C ALA A 343 -6.52 -6.48 -16.13
N ASP A 344 -6.55 -6.20 -17.44
CA ASP A 344 -5.57 -6.70 -18.40
C ASP A 344 -4.16 -6.21 -18.07
N GLN A 345 -4.02 -4.95 -17.64
CA GLN A 345 -2.72 -4.44 -17.20
C GLN A 345 -2.19 -5.20 -15.97
N PHE A 346 -3.06 -5.47 -14.99
CA PHE A 346 -2.69 -6.27 -13.82
C PHE A 346 -2.21 -7.66 -14.25
N ILE A 347 -2.95 -8.32 -15.13
CA ILE A 347 -2.64 -9.67 -15.62
C ILE A 347 -1.34 -9.69 -16.41
N GLN A 348 -1.13 -8.74 -17.34
CA GLN A 348 0.12 -8.63 -18.10
C GLN A 348 1.33 -8.46 -17.19
N ARG A 349 1.21 -7.62 -16.16
CA ARG A 349 2.30 -7.38 -15.22
C ARG A 349 2.50 -8.53 -14.23
N SER A 350 1.45 -9.27 -13.91
CA SER A 350 1.47 -10.29 -12.86
C SER A 350 1.58 -11.73 -13.37
N GLY A 351 1.38 -11.94 -14.67
CA GLY A 351 1.42 -13.25 -15.33
C GLY A 351 2.82 -13.83 -15.45
N ASN A 352 3.70 -13.60 -14.49
CA ASN A 352 5.00 -14.27 -14.40
C ASN A 352 4.92 -15.31 -13.30
N VAL A 353 5.09 -16.57 -13.66
CA VAL A 353 5.03 -17.69 -12.72
C VAL A 353 6.39 -17.91 -12.08
N TYR A 354 6.38 -18.33 -10.82
CA TYR A 354 7.57 -18.69 -10.06
C TYR A 354 7.51 -20.15 -9.66
N ILE A 355 8.57 -20.90 -9.98
CA ILE A 355 8.75 -22.32 -9.71
C ILE A 355 10.14 -22.48 -9.10
N ASP A 356 10.26 -23.29 -8.05
CA ASP A 356 11.52 -23.47 -7.31
C ASP A 356 12.13 -22.14 -6.81
N GLY A 357 11.29 -21.14 -6.53
CA GLY A 357 11.71 -19.79 -6.12
C GLY A 357 12.25 -18.89 -7.24
N GLU A 358 12.24 -19.32 -8.51
CA GLU A 358 12.73 -18.56 -9.66
C GLU A 358 11.64 -18.35 -10.71
N MET A 359 11.75 -17.28 -11.51
CA MET A 359 10.78 -17.05 -12.58
C MET A 359 10.92 -18.12 -13.67
N TYR A 360 9.81 -18.81 -13.98
CA TYR A 360 9.77 -19.81 -15.03
C TYR A 360 9.04 -19.28 -16.26
N THR A 361 9.61 -19.49 -17.44
CA THR A 361 8.98 -19.11 -18.72
C THR A 361 8.77 -20.36 -19.56
N SER A 362 7.51 -20.70 -19.82
CA SER A 362 7.17 -21.73 -20.79
C SER A 362 7.21 -21.17 -22.22
N SER A 363 7.70 -21.96 -23.17
CA SER A 363 7.58 -21.62 -24.60
C SER A 363 6.24 -22.05 -25.20
N LEU A 364 5.40 -22.77 -24.44
CA LEU A 364 4.15 -23.35 -24.93
C LEU A 364 2.92 -22.56 -24.49
N ILE A 365 2.93 -22.04 -23.26
CA ILE A 365 1.80 -21.32 -22.67
C ILE A 365 2.30 -19.99 -22.15
N SER A 366 1.62 -18.90 -22.51
CA SER A 366 1.97 -17.58 -22.00
C SER A 366 1.68 -17.51 -20.51
N GLY A 367 2.48 -16.77 -19.76
CA GLY A 367 2.24 -16.64 -18.33
C GLY A 367 0.95 -15.87 -17.99
N GLU A 368 0.49 -15.00 -18.90
CA GLU A 368 -0.83 -14.36 -18.82
C GLU A 368 -1.95 -15.41 -18.90
N ASP A 369 -1.90 -16.36 -19.85
CA ASP A 369 -2.91 -17.41 -19.98
C ASP A 369 -2.92 -18.34 -18.76
N MET A 370 -1.75 -18.67 -18.21
CA MET A 370 -1.66 -19.46 -16.98
C MET A 370 -2.27 -18.71 -15.79
N PHE A 371 -1.97 -17.41 -15.67
CA PHE A 371 -2.49 -16.61 -14.57
C PHE A 371 -4.01 -16.45 -14.67
N LYS A 372 -4.54 -16.18 -15.87
CA LYS A 372 -5.99 -16.17 -16.13
C LYS A 372 -6.66 -17.50 -15.74
N ALA A 373 -6.07 -18.63 -16.13
CA ALA A 373 -6.59 -19.95 -15.82
C ALA A 373 -6.58 -20.26 -14.31
N VAL A 374 -5.52 -19.87 -13.61
CA VAL A 374 -5.39 -20.08 -12.17
C VAL A 374 -6.38 -19.21 -11.39
N LEU A 375 -6.51 -17.92 -11.75
CA LEU A 375 -7.38 -16.95 -11.08
C LEU A 375 -8.89 -17.24 -11.23
N LYS A 376 -9.28 -17.92 -12.30
CA LYS A 376 -10.69 -18.19 -12.60
C LYS A 376 -11.38 -18.91 -11.43
N ASP A 377 -12.60 -18.48 -11.10
CA ASP A 377 -13.43 -19.07 -10.05
C ASP A 377 -12.73 -19.10 -8.68
N THR A 378 -12.03 -18.01 -8.32
CA THR A 378 -11.46 -17.81 -6.98
C THR A 378 -12.51 -17.29 -6.01
N ASP A 379 -12.72 -18.00 -4.90
CA ASP A 379 -13.81 -17.72 -3.94
C ASP A 379 -13.49 -16.58 -2.98
N ALA A 380 -12.25 -16.54 -2.49
CA ALA A 380 -11.82 -15.57 -1.49
C ALA A 380 -10.40 -15.08 -1.75
N SER A 381 -10.09 -13.90 -1.22
CA SER A 381 -8.77 -13.30 -1.32
C SER A 381 -8.35 -12.65 -0.01
N LEU A 382 -7.09 -12.83 0.37
CA LEU A 382 -6.54 -12.43 1.66
C LEU A 382 -5.42 -11.39 1.49
N PHE A 383 -5.44 -10.38 2.35
CA PHE A 383 -4.32 -9.45 2.52
C PHE A 383 -4.05 -9.20 4.01
N ILE A 384 -2.80 -8.92 4.38
CA ILE A 384 -2.40 -8.73 5.77
C ILE A 384 -2.07 -7.27 6.06
N ARG A 385 -2.44 -6.80 7.25
CA ARG A 385 -2.01 -5.52 7.82
C ARG A 385 -1.44 -5.72 9.22
N SER A 386 -0.21 -5.26 9.43
CA SER A 386 0.52 -5.38 10.70
C SER A 386 0.92 -4.04 11.34
N SER A 387 0.61 -2.91 10.71
CA SER A 387 0.98 -1.58 11.19
C SER A 387 -0.23 -0.72 11.51
N ASN A 388 -0.16 0.07 12.59
CA ASN A 388 -1.18 1.09 12.89
C ASN A 388 -0.97 2.39 12.09
N LEU A 389 0.22 2.58 11.48
CA LEU A 389 0.51 3.73 10.62
C LEU A 389 -0.01 3.51 9.19
N TYR A 390 0.04 2.27 8.72
CA TYR A 390 -0.33 1.92 7.36
C TYR A 390 -1.54 0.98 7.36
N GLY A 391 -2.65 1.42 6.77
CA GLY A 391 -3.83 0.62 6.43
C GLY A 391 -4.02 0.44 4.92
N VAL A 392 -5.25 0.16 4.48
CA VAL A 392 -5.65 -0.02 3.07
C VAL A 392 -5.93 1.30 2.33
N LEU A 393 -6.20 2.41 3.02
CA LEU A 393 -6.44 3.76 2.46
C LEU A 393 -5.25 4.71 2.67
N THR A 394 -4.25 4.32 3.47
CA THR A 394 -3.06 5.16 3.73
C THR A 394 -2.02 5.21 2.61
N GLY A 395 -2.10 4.30 1.64
CA GLY A 395 -1.22 4.20 0.50
C GLY A 395 -1.93 3.53 -0.68
N ASP A 396 -1.29 3.57 -1.84
CA ASP A 396 -1.84 3.12 -3.11
C ASP A 396 -1.65 1.60 -3.34
N ASP A 397 -0.56 1.04 -2.82
CA ASP A 397 -0.24 -0.39 -2.97
C ASP A 397 -1.40 -1.35 -2.64
N PRO A 398 -2.18 -1.17 -1.55
CA PRO A 398 -3.30 -2.06 -1.24
C PRO A 398 -4.35 -2.14 -2.34
N PHE A 399 -4.85 -1.02 -2.87
CA PHE A 399 -5.85 -1.09 -3.95
C PHE A 399 -5.23 -1.60 -5.24
N GLN A 400 -3.96 -1.26 -5.52
CA GLN A 400 -3.27 -1.71 -6.72
C GLN A 400 -3.09 -3.23 -6.75
N TYR A 401 -2.65 -3.81 -5.64
CA TYR A 401 -2.35 -5.24 -5.57
C TYR A 401 -3.56 -6.07 -5.19
N PHE A 402 -4.26 -5.71 -4.12
CA PHE A 402 -5.38 -6.48 -3.61
C PHE A 402 -6.67 -6.20 -4.39
N GLY A 403 -6.96 -4.92 -4.63
CA GLY A 403 -8.08 -4.52 -5.50
C GLY A 403 -7.85 -4.89 -6.97
N GLY A 404 -6.63 -4.71 -7.49
CA GLY A 404 -6.24 -5.17 -8.82
C GLY A 404 -6.38 -6.68 -9.02
N LEU A 405 -6.03 -7.48 -8.00
CA LEU A 405 -6.26 -8.92 -7.99
C LEU A 405 -7.76 -9.28 -8.04
N SER A 406 -8.60 -8.63 -7.23
CA SER A 406 -10.07 -8.78 -7.28
C SER A 406 -10.61 -8.48 -8.68
N LEU A 407 -10.14 -7.39 -9.29
CA LEU A 407 -10.54 -6.99 -10.63
C LEU A 407 -10.07 -7.99 -11.70
N ALA A 408 -8.84 -8.51 -11.60
CA ALA A 408 -8.34 -9.55 -12.49
C ALA A 408 -9.16 -10.84 -12.37
N ILE A 409 -9.49 -11.29 -11.15
CA ILE A 409 -10.38 -12.45 -10.91
C ILE A 409 -11.74 -12.23 -11.56
N ALA A 410 -12.33 -11.04 -11.40
CA ALA A 410 -13.62 -10.70 -12.00
C ALA A 410 -13.60 -10.79 -13.53
N SER A 411 -12.51 -10.32 -14.16
CA SER A 411 -12.36 -10.35 -15.62
C SER A 411 -12.34 -11.75 -16.23
N VAL A 412 -11.99 -12.78 -15.45
CA VAL A 412 -11.92 -14.18 -15.89
C VAL A 412 -13.03 -15.07 -15.32
N SER A 413 -13.90 -14.53 -14.47
CA SER A 413 -14.94 -15.26 -13.73
C SER A 413 -16.35 -14.69 -13.96
N ASP A 414 -16.65 -14.29 -15.20
CA ASP A 414 -17.95 -13.74 -15.60
C ASP A 414 -18.42 -12.55 -14.73
N GLY A 415 -17.48 -11.74 -14.24
CA GLY A 415 -17.73 -10.60 -13.36
C GLY A 415 -17.90 -10.95 -11.88
N ALA A 416 -17.88 -12.23 -11.51
CA ALA A 416 -17.90 -12.65 -10.11
C ALA A 416 -16.59 -12.25 -9.40
N ARG A 417 -16.72 -11.66 -8.21
CA ARG A 417 -15.59 -11.18 -7.42
C ARG A 417 -15.40 -12.04 -6.17
N PRO A 418 -14.16 -12.24 -5.70
CA PRO A 418 -13.92 -12.97 -4.48
C PRO A 418 -14.46 -12.20 -3.26
N GLU A 419 -14.73 -12.93 -2.18
CA GLU A 419 -14.78 -12.32 -0.87
C GLU A 419 -13.39 -11.78 -0.50
N MET A 420 -13.31 -10.55 0.03
CA MET A 420 -12.04 -9.90 0.33
C MET A 420 -11.88 -9.76 1.84
N TRP A 421 -10.78 -10.28 2.36
CA TRP A 421 -10.52 -10.38 3.79
C TRP A 421 -9.17 -9.79 4.18
N ILE A 422 -9.15 -9.15 5.35
CA ILE A 422 -7.94 -8.63 5.98
C ILE A 422 -7.58 -9.49 7.19
N THR A 423 -6.37 -10.03 7.16
CA THR A 423 -5.69 -10.56 8.35
C THR A 423 -5.09 -9.37 9.11
N ASN A 424 -5.82 -8.89 10.11
CA ASN A 424 -5.44 -7.74 10.93
C ASN A 424 -4.60 -8.21 12.12
N VAL A 425 -3.29 -8.02 12.02
CA VAL A 425 -2.31 -8.38 13.06
C VAL A 425 -1.57 -7.15 13.57
N ARG A 426 -2.25 -5.99 13.55
CA ARG A 426 -1.75 -4.74 14.15
C ARG A 426 -1.55 -4.89 15.66
N ASP A 427 -2.37 -5.73 16.29
CA ASP A 427 -2.13 -6.28 17.62
C ASP A 427 -1.78 -7.77 17.49
N PRO A 428 -0.51 -8.15 17.69
CA PRO A 428 -0.09 -9.55 17.64
C PRO A 428 -0.70 -10.42 18.75
N GLY A 429 -1.13 -9.83 19.86
CA GLY A 429 -1.77 -10.53 20.99
C GLY A 429 -3.25 -10.85 20.73
N ASN A 430 -3.86 -10.16 19.76
CA ASN A 430 -5.26 -10.32 19.39
C ASN A 430 -5.43 -10.27 17.86
N PRO A 431 -4.90 -11.28 17.12
CA PRO A 431 -5.01 -11.31 15.67
C PRO A 431 -6.48 -11.48 15.25
N GLN A 432 -6.93 -10.67 14.29
CA GLN A 432 -8.32 -10.68 13.82
C GLN A 432 -8.40 -11.01 12.33
N MET A 433 -9.43 -11.76 11.96
CA MET A 433 -9.80 -12.01 10.58
C MET A 433 -11.09 -11.25 10.29
N GLN A 434 -11.03 -10.26 9.41
CA GLN A 434 -12.13 -9.32 9.16
C GLN A 434 -12.36 -9.19 7.66
N THR A 435 -13.57 -8.82 7.27
CA THR A 435 -13.83 -8.45 5.87
C THR A 435 -13.09 -7.14 5.53
N LEU A 436 -12.80 -6.93 4.24
CA LEU A 436 -12.22 -5.67 3.78
C LEU A 436 -13.14 -4.48 4.07
N GLU A 437 -14.46 -4.67 3.97
CA GLU A 437 -15.47 -3.64 4.28
C GLU A 437 -15.37 -3.19 5.75
N GLU A 438 -15.34 -4.13 6.71
CA GLU A 438 -15.21 -3.81 8.13
C GLU A 438 -13.89 -3.08 8.43
N PHE A 439 -12.78 -3.54 7.84
CA PHE A 439 -11.47 -2.93 8.05
C PHE A 439 -11.38 -1.53 7.43
N MET A 440 -11.87 -1.34 6.20
CA MET A 440 -11.85 -0.07 5.51
C MET A 440 -12.72 0.97 6.22
N ASN A 441 -13.92 0.58 6.67
CA ASN A 441 -14.78 1.43 7.48
C ASN A 441 -14.09 1.88 8.78
N LEU A 442 -13.44 0.96 9.49
CA LEU A 442 -12.67 1.30 10.69
C LEU A 442 -11.56 2.30 10.37
N GLU A 443 -10.81 2.10 9.29
CA GLU A 443 -9.71 2.99 8.88
C GLU A 443 -10.22 4.39 8.50
N MET A 444 -11.29 4.49 7.72
CA MET A 444 -11.92 5.77 7.38
C MET A 444 -12.28 6.54 8.66
N ARG A 445 -12.92 5.88 9.63
CA ARG A 445 -13.37 6.49 10.89
C ARG A 445 -12.25 6.85 11.85
N THR A 446 -11.14 6.14 11.80
CA THR A 446 -10.00 6.36 12.72
C THR A 446 -8.94 7.30 12.16
N GLN A 447 -8.89 7.48 10.84
CA GLN A 447 -7.94 8.35 10.16
C GLN A 447 -8.63 9.38 9.26
N MET A 448 -9.00 9.03 8.04
CA MET A 448 -9.42 9.97 7.00
C MET A 448 -10.59 10.88 7.41
N LEU A 449 -11.53 10.40 8.22
CA LEU A 449 -12.69 11.18 8.67
C LEU A 449 -12.57 11.60 10.14
N ASN A 450 -11.46 11.30 10.80
CA ASN A 450 -11.28 11.57 12.22
C ASN A 450 -10.76 13.00 12.43
N PRO A 451 -11.47 13.88 13.17
CA PRO A 451 -11.02 15.25 13.41
C PRO A 451 -9.67 15.32 14.12
N ASN A 452 -9.31 14.35 14.97
CA ASN A 452 -8.02 14.34 15.66
C ASN A 452 -6.87 14.02 14.68
N TYR A 453 -7.09 13.09 13.75
CA TYR A 453 -6.11 12.78 12.70
C TYR A 453 -5.94 13.97 11.75
N ILE A 454 -7.05 14.60 11.34
CA ILE A 454 -7.03 15.79 10.49
C ILE A 454 -6.24 16.92 11.17
N LYS A 455 -6.52 17.23 12.45
CA LYS A 455 -5.74 18.23 13.21
C LYS A 455 -4.25 17.90 13.26
N GLY A 456 -3.88 16.65 13.53
CA GLY A 456 -2.47 16.23 13.53
C GLY A 456 -1.80 16.39 12.15
N MET A 457 -2.53 16.15 11.06
CA MET A 457 -2.05 16.46 9.70
C MET A 457 -1.93 17.97 9.49
N MET A 458 -2.85 18.77 10.03
CA MET A 458 -2.84 20.23 9.90
C MET A 458 -1.61 20.90 10.53
N GLU A 459 -1.01 20.28 11.54
CA GLU A 459 0.27 20.71 12.14
C GLU A 459 1.47 20.59 11.18
N ASN A 460 1.30 19.89 10.05
CA ASN A 460 2.36 19.58 9.09
C ASN A 460 2.19 20.29 7.73
N SER A 461 1.49 21.44 7.72
CA SER A 461 1.35 22.37 6.57
C SER A 461 1.20 21.66 5.21
N TYR A 462 2.11 21.94 4.26
CA TYR A 462 2.05 21.41 2.89
C TYR A 462 2.01 19.88 2.83
N SER A 463 2.84 19.19 3.65
CA SER A 463 2.91 17.73 3.67
C SER A 463 1.68 17.09 4.29
N GLY A 464 1.08 17.72 5.30
CA GLY A 464 -0.19 17.30 5.86
C GLY A 464 -1.30 17.36 4.81
N ALA A 465 -1.39 18.47 4.10
CA ALA A 465 -2.40 18.66 3.06
C ALA A 465 -2.25 17.66 1.92
N ALA A 466 -0.99 17.41 1.48
CA ALA A 466 -0.70 16.40 0.48
C ALA A 466 -1.10 14.99 0.95
N LYS A 467 -0.89 14.66 2.23
CA LYS A 467 -1.27 13.35 2.78
C LYS A 467 -2.79 13.15 2.80
N LEU A 468 -3.54 14.18 3.18
CA LEU A 468 -5.01 14.15 3.17
C LEU A 468 -5.57 14.02 1.74
N ALA A 469 -5.01 14.76 0.78
CA ALA A 469 -5.37 14.61 -0.63
C ALA A 469 -5.05 13.19 -1.16
N ASN A 470 -3.92 12.60 -0.76
CA ASN A 470 -3.58 11.23 -1.13
C ASN A 470 -4.54 10.20 -0.53
N HIS A 471 -5.10 10.41 0.66
CA HIS A 471 -6.14 9.50 1.19
C HIS A 471 -7.37 9.47 0.30
N LEU A 472 -7.81 10.64 -0.20
CA LEU A 472 -8.91 10.73 -1.14
C LEU A 472 -8.59 10.07 -2.50
N GLU A 473 -7.35 10.21 -2.98
CA GLU A 473 -6.89 9.50 -4.19
C GLU A 473 -6.91 7.98 -3.99
N ASN A 474 -6.54 7.48 -2.82
CA ASN A 474 -6.61 6.04 -2.52
C ASN A 474 -8.06 5.55 -2.37
N LEU A 475 -8.96 6.37 -1.82
CA LEU A 475 -10.40 6.08 -1.79
C LEU A 475 -10.95 5.92 -3.21
N TRP A 476 -10.59 6.84 -4.11
CA TRP A 476 -10.87 6.70 -5.55
C TRP A 476 -10.28 5.41 -6.12
N GLY A 477 -9.02 5.10 -5.79
CA GLY A 477 -8.34 3.86 -6.13
C GLY A 477 -9.20 2.62 -5.86
N TRP A 478 -9.67 2.50 -4.62
CA TRP A 478 -10.57 1.43 -4.19
C TRP A 478 -11.92 1.45 -4.90
N ASN A 479 -12.53 2.62 -5.03
CA ASN A 479 -13.84 2.76 -5.67
C ASN A 479 -13.82 2.28 -7.13
N VAL A 480 -12.73 2.55 -7.87
CA VAL A 480 -12.55 2.08 -9.26
C VAL A 480 -12.36 0.58 -9.33
N VAL A 481 -11.43 0.02 -8.55
CA VAL A 481 -11.08 -1.41 -8.67
C VAL A 481 -12.17 -2.33 -8.12
N ASP A 482 -12.92 -1.88 -7.11
CA ASP A 482 -14.03 -2.63 -6.51
C ASP A 482 -15.08 -1.70 -5.87
N PRO A 483 -16.14 -1.31 -6.61
CA PRO A 483 -17.17 -0.38 -6.13
C PRO A 483 -18.06 -0.95 -5.02
N ARG A 484 -17.84 -2.20 -4.56
CA ARG A 484 -18.56 -2.78 -3.41
C ARG A 484 -18.18 -2.14 -2.07
N PHE A 485 -17.01 -1.48 -1.99
CA PHE A 485 -16.45 -1.00 -0.72
C PHE A 485 -16.48 0.52 -0.54
N VAL A 486 -16.85 1.28 -1.57
CA VAL A 486 -16.95 2.74 -1.53
C VAL A 486 -18.22 3.15 -2.24
N ASP A 487 -19.15 3.78 -1.52
CA ASP A 487 -20.43 4.22 -2.06
C ASP A 487 -20.60 5.75 -2.02
N SER A 488 -21.75 6.25 -2.50
CA SER A 488 -22.05 7.68 -2.51
C SER A 488 -22.10 8.32 -1.12
N ASN A 489 -22.42 7.57 -0.06
CA ASN A 489 -22.42 8.08 1.31
C ASN A 489 -21.00 8.33 1.80
N ASP A 490 -20.06 7.45 1.45
CA ASP A 490 -18.64 7.65 1.76
C ASP A 490 -18.12 8.95 1.12
N TRP A 491 -18.42 9.16 -0.16
CA TRP A 491 -18.09 10.41 -0.86
C TRP A 491 -18.77 11.64 -0.27
N ASN A 492 -20.06 11.54 0.07
CA ASN A 492 -20.79 12.62 0.73
C ASN A 492 -20.13 13.00 2.05
N GLU A 493 -19.67 12.02 2.84
CA GLU A 493 -19.03 12.30 4.11
C GLU A 493 -17.63 12.93 3.93
N VAL A 494 -16.84 12.50 2.94
CA VAL A 494 -15.59 13.18 2.61
C VAL A 494 -15.87 14.64 2.22
N TYR A 495 -16.88 14.89 1.38
CA TYR A 495 -17.29 16.25 1.01
C TYR A 495 -17.70 17.07 2.23
N GLU A 496 -18.53 16.53 3.13
CA GLU A 496 -18.90 17.20 4.37
C GLU A 496 -17.68 17.54 5.23
N VAL A 497 -16.77 16.58 5.45
CA VAL A 497 -15.62 16.73 6.34
C VAL A 497 -14.62 17.75 5.81
N TYR A 498 -14.27 17.67 4.52
CA TYR A 498 -13.16 18.46 3.96
C TYR A 498 -13.58 19.73 3.24
N ILE A 499 -14.78 19.76 2.63
CA ILE A 499 -15.23 20.91 1.83
C ILE A 499 -16.25 21.75 2.60
N LEU A 500 -17.20 21.10 3.29
CA LEU A 500 -18.13 21.83 4.17
C LEU A 500 -17.55 22.10 5.56
N ASP A 501 -16.33 21.64 5.83
CA ASP A 501 -15.65 21.77 7.12
C ASP A 501 -16.55 21.34 8.29
N LYS A 502 -17.13 20.14 8.21
CA LYS A 502 -18.10 19.59 9.19
C LYS A 502 -17.71 19.75 10.65
N TYR A 503 -16.40 19.75 10.93
CA TYR A 503 -15.84 19.84 12.28
C TYR A 503 -15.39 21.25 12.68
N GLU A 504 -15.60 22.26 11.83
CA GLU A 504 -15.22 23.66 12.05
C GLU A 504 -13.71 23.79 12.37
N LEU A 505 -12.85 23.08 11.62
CA LEU A 505 -11.40 23.10 11.82
C LEU A 505 -10.72 24.23 11.04
N GLY A 506 -11.42 24.88 10.11
CA GLY A 506 -10.84 25.79 9.13
C GLY A 506 -10.10 25.04 8.03
N THR A 507 -10.60 23.86 7.63
CA THR A 507 -9.94 23.01 6.62
C THR A 507 -9.75 23.72 5.27
N ASN A 508 -10.75 24.49 4.82
CA ASN A 508 -10.67 25.23 3.56
C ASN A 508 -9.58 26.30 3.60
N GLU A 509 -9.61 27.20 4.59
CA GLU A 509 -8.63 28.28 4.73
C GLU A 509 -7.22 27.70 4.91
N TRP A 510 -7.09 26.64 5.71
CA TRP A 510 -5.82 25.98 5.92
C TRP A 510 -5.27 25.33 4.65
N LEU A 511 -6.10 24.65 3.86
CA LEU A 511 -5.71 24.08 2.57
C LEU A 511 -5.26 25.17 1.59
N ASP A 512 -6.02 26.26 1.49
CA ASP A 512 -5.69 27.40 0.65
C ASP A 512 -4.36 28.06 1.02
N GLU A 513 -4.07 28.20 2.32
CA GLU A 513 -2.83 28.78 2.82
C GLU A 513 -1.61 27.85 2.66
N ASN A 514 -1.79 26.55 2.89
CA ASN A 514 -0.67 25.61 3.02
C ASN A 514 -0.40 24.79 1.77
N ASN A 515 -1.44 24.43 1.00
CA ASN A 515 -1.32 23.66 -0.24
C ASN A 515 -2.61 23.76 -1.10
N PRO A 516 -2.83 24.88 -1.80
CA PRO A 516 -4.03 25.07 -2.62
C PRO A 516 -4.11 24.04 -3.76
N TRP A 517 -2.99 23.46 -4.19
CA TRP A 517 -2.95 22.43 -5.22
C TRP A 517 -3.45 21.07 -4.72
N ALA A 518 -3.23 20.74 -3.44
CA ALA A 518 -3.86 19.58 -2.82
C ALA A 518 -5.39 19.76 -2.77
N ARG A 519 -5.87 20.96 -2.44
CA ARG A 519 -7.30 21.30 -2.50
C ARG A 519 -7.88 21.10 -3.89
N GLN A 520 -7.21 21.63 -4.92
CA GLN A 520 -7.62 21.46 -6.31
C GLN A 520 -7.63 20.00 -6.74
N ALA A 521 -6.65 19.20 -6.30
CA ALA A 521 -6.64 17.76 -6.56
C ALA A 521 -7.84 17.05 -5.92
N MET A 522 -8.20 17.41 -4.68
CA MET A 522 -9.37 16.86 -3.98
C MET A 522 -10.67 17.22 -4.68
N LEU A 523 -10.87 18.51 -4.99
CA LEU A 523 -12.05 19.02 -5.70
C LEU A 523 -12.17 18.41 -7.10
N GLY A 524 -11.06 18.35 -7.84
CA GLY A 524 -11.01 17.73 -9.16
C GLY A 524 -11.34 16.24 -9.11
N ARG A 525 -10.85 15.51 -8.11
CA ARG A 525 -11.14 14.09 -7.94
C ARG A 525 -12.61 13.83 -7.59
N MET A 526 -13.17 14.65 -6.71
CA MET A 526 -14.58 14.65 -6.38
C MET A 526 -15.46 14.89 -7.62
N LEU A 527 -15.14 15.89 -8.45
CA LEU A 527 -15.83 16.16 -9.72
C LEU A 527 -15.67 15.02 -10.74
N GLU A 528 -14.51 14.37 -10.76
CA GLU A 528 -14.30 13.21 -11.63
C GLU A 528 -15.14 12.02 -11.21
N ALA A 529 -15.29 11.77 -9.90
CA ALA A 529 -16.15 10.71 -9.38
C ALA A 529 -17.63 10.89 -9.75
N THR A 530 -18.12 12.13 -9.87
CA THR A 530 -19.50 12.40 -10.34
C THR A 530 -19.64 12.29 -11.86
N ARG A 531 -18.55 12.49 -12.61
CA ARG A 531 -18.54 12.42 -14.08
C ARG A 531 -18.37 10.99 -14.60
N LYS A 532 -17.49 10.22 -13.97
CA LYS A 532 -17.05 8.90 -14.43
C LYS A 532 -18.08 7.83 -14.05
N LEU A 533 -18.37 6.91 -14.96
CA LEU A 533 -19.35 5.85 -14.76
C LEU A 533 -18.67 4.50 -14.46
N ASP A 534 -19.29 3.71 -13.60
CA ASP A 534 -18.93 2.33 -13.32
C ASP A 534 -19.43 1.37 -14.42
N ALA A 535 -19.12 0.07 -14.29
CA ALA A 535 -19.55 -0.96 -15.23
C ALA A 535 -21.08 -1.14 -15.31
N SER A 536 -21.83 -0.65 -14.32
CA SER A 536 -23.30 -0.65 -14.30
C SER A 536 -23.90 0.60 -14.97
N GLY A 537 -23.06 1.56 -15.38
CA GLY A 537 -23.47 2.84 -15.97
C GLY A 537 -23.91 3.89 -14.94
N ASN A 538 -23.63 3.69 -13.66
CA ASN A 538 -23.88 4.67 -12.60
C ASN A 538 -22.62 5.52 -12.37
N PRO A 539 -22.75 6.79 -11.97
CA PRO A 539 -21.57 7.54 -11.54
C PRO A 539 -20.94 6.89 -10.31
N TYR A 540 -19.61 6.95 -10.21
CA TYR A 540 -18.89 6.47 -9.01
C TYR A 540 -19.33 7.23 -7.75
N TRP A 541 -19.72 8.50 -7.90
CA TRP A 541 -20.41 9.28 -6.89
C TRP A 541 -21.68 9.94 -7.45
N ASP A 542 -22.85 9.48 -7.02
CA ASP A 542 -24.14 10.08 -7.37
C ASP A 542 -24.46 11.27 -6.45
N ALA A 543 -23.79 12.40 -6.71
CA ALA A 543 -23.97 13.64 -5.96
C ALA A 543 -25.14 14.50 -6.50
N PRO A 544 -25.92 15.18 -5.65
CA PRO A 544 -26.88 16.18 -6.09
C PRO A 544 -26.24 17.32 -6.91
N ASP A 545 -26.97 17.88 -7.87
CA ASP A 545 -26.52 18.98 -8.73
C ASP A 545 -25.99 20.19 -7.94
N GLU A 546 -26.51 20.44 -6.74
CA GLU A 546 -26.05 21.52 -5.84
C GLU A 546 -24.62 21.27 -5.35
N ILE A 547 -24.29 20.04 -4.95
CA ILE A 547 -22.93 19.65 -4.53
C ILE A 547 -21.98 19.75 -5.73
N ILE A 548 -22.38 19.24 -6.89
CA ILE A 548 -21.57 19.30 -8.12
C ILE A 548 -21.28 20.75 -8.51
N SER A 549 -22.28 21.63 -8.41
CA SER A 549 -22.13 23.06 -8.71
C SER A 549 -21.22 23.76 -7.71
N ASN A 550 -21.34 23.45 -6.41
CA ASN A 550 -20.44 23.98 -5.38
C ASN A 550 -18.99 23.56 -5.64
N LEU A 551 -18.73 22.27 -5.87
CA LEU A 551 -17.39 21.76 -6.17
C LEU A 551 -16.75 22.45 -7.38
N ALA A 552 -17.52 22.64 -8.46
CA ALA A 552 -17.04 23.31 -9.67
C ALA A 552 -16.68 24.79 -9.41
N ASN A 553 -17.50 25.49 -8.62
CA ASN A 553 -17.23 26.87 -8.23
C ASN A 553 -15.98 26.96 -7.35
N GLU A 554 -15.88 26.15 -6.31
CA GLU A 554 -14.72 26.08 -5.39
C GLU A 554 -13.42 25.76 -6.15
N TYR A 555 -13.49 24.84 -7.12
CA TYR A 555 -12.36 24.50 -7.97
C TYR A 555 -11.92 25.69 -8.82
N GLN A 556 -12.88 26.35 -9.50
CA GLN A 556 -12.58 27.49 -10.36
C GLN A 556 -12.04 28.68 -9.57
N GLU A 557 -12.60 28.97 -8.39
CA GLU A 557 -12.11 30.04 -7.51
C GLU A 557 -10.66 29.76 -7.06
N SER A 558 -10.35 28.53 -6.66
CA SER A 558 -8.99 28.14 -6.30
C SER A 558 -8.02 28.29 -7.49
N VAL A 559 -8.42 27.88 -8.69
CA VAL A 559 -7.60 28.03 -9.92
C VAL A 559 -7.39 29.50 -10.28
N ASP A 560 -8.43 30.33 -10.17
CA ASP A 560 -8.34 31.77 -10.48
C ASP A 560 -7.42 32.50 -9.49
N GLN A 561 -7.42 32.08 -8.22
CA GLN A 561 -6.62 32.69 -7.17
C GLN A 561 -5.17 32.20 -7.13
N TYR A 562 -4.93 30.89 -7.25
CA TYR A 562 -3.63 30.27 -7.01
C TYR A 562 -2.97 29.69 -8.27
N GLY A 563 -3.68 29.69 -9.41
CA GLY A 563 -3.28 28.96 -10.61
C GLY A 563 -3.58 27.47 -10.51
N SER A 564 -3.57 26.79 -11.66
CA SER A 564 -3.86 25.35 -11.72
C SER A 564 -2.71 24.49 -11.16
N SER A 565 -3.06 23.44 -10.44
CA SER A 565 -2.15 22.42 -9.91
C SER A 565 -1.41 21.65 -11.00
N CYS A 566 -2.00 21.56 -12.20
CA CYS A 566 -1.49 20.77 -13.31
C CYS A 566 -0.96 19.38 -12.95
N CYS A 567 -1.64 18.70 -12.03
CA CYS A 567 -1.49 17.25 -11.87
C CYS A 567 -2.14 16.49 -13.05
N ALA A 568 -1.90 15.17 -13.13
CA ALA A 568 -2.44 14.32 -14.18
C ALA A 568 -3.97 14.44 -14.33
N LEU A 569 -4.68 14.66 -13.22
CA LEU A 569 -6.13 14.86 -13.23
C LEU A 569 -6.56 16.28 -13.65
N CYS A 570 -5.81 17.32 -13.28
CA CYS A 570 -6.28 18.71 -13.38
C CYS A 570 -5.86 19.46 -14.66
N CYS A 571 -4.78 19.05 -15.34
CA CYS A 571 -4.40 19.67 -16.63
C CYS A 571 -4.29 18.68 -17.79
N ASP A 572 -4.14 17.38 -17.51
CA ASP A 572 -4.01 16.35 -18.54
C ASP A 572 -5.32 15.59 -18.80
N ASN A 573 -6.41 15.93 -18.09
CA ASN A 573 -7.73 15.33 -18.28
C ASN A 573 -8.69 16.29 -19.01
N ALA A 574 -8.62 16.28 -20.34
CA ALA A 574 -9.45 17.14 -21.17
C ALA A 574 -10.97 16.83 -21.11
N LEU A 575 -11.36 15.67 -20.56
CA LEU A 575 -12.76 15.29 -20.36
C LEU A 575 -13.33 15.97 -19.11
N LEU A 576 -12.57 15.93 -18.01
CA LEU A 576 -12.90 16.63 -16.76
C LEU A 576 -12.95 18.14 -16.99
N ASP A 577 -11.97 18.72 -17.69
CA ASP A 577 -11.96 20.16 -18.01
C ASP A 577 -13.24 20.61 -18.72
N LYS A 578 -13.69 19.84 -19.72
CA LYS A 578 -14.94 20.14 -20.44
C LYS A 578 -16.16 20.01 -19.55
N TYR A 579 -16.15 19.04 -18.63
CA TYR A 579 -17.22 18.85 -17.66
C TYR A 579 -17.33 20.06 -16.72
N ILE A 580 -16.21 20.50 -16.14
CA ILE A 580 -16.14 21.67 -15.27
C ILE A 580 -16.58 22.94 -16.01
N GLN A 581 -16.08 23.18 -17.23
CA GLN A 581 -16.49 24.33 -18.04
C GLN A 581 -17.99 24.34 -18.35
N LYS A 582 -18.59 23.17 -18.56
CA LYS A 582 -20.03 23.05 -18.80
C LYS A 582 -20.82 23.43 -17.55
N LEU A 583 -20.37 23.02 -16.37
CA LEU A 583 -20.98 23.37 -15.09
C LEU A 583 -20.89 24.88 -14.83
N ALA A 584 -19.71 25.48 -15.02
CA ALA A 584 -19.49 26.92 -14.87
C ALA A 584 -20.27 27.79 -15.87
N SER A 585 -20.71 27.22 -17.00
CA SER A 585 -21.50 27.92 -18.02
C SER A 585 -23.01 27.95 -17.73
N VAL A 586 -23.48 27.27 -16.68
CA VAL A 586 -24.89 27.29 -16.26
C VAL A 586 -25.08 28.49 -15.31
N PRO A 587 -25.91 29.49 -15.65
CA PRO A 587 -26.17 30.61 -14.75
C PRO A 587 -26.86 30.13 -13.48
N GLU A 588 -26.34 30.53 -12.31
CA GLU A 588 -27.03 30.36 -11.04
C GLU A 588 -28.49 30.83 -11.16
N THR A 589 -29.44 29.90 -11.05
CA THR A 589 -30.81 30.26 -10.68
C THR A 589 -30.78 30.68 -9.22
N LYS A 590 -30.54 31.98 -9.00
CA LYS A 590 -30.66 32.61 -7.69
C LYS A 590 -32.02 32.27 -7.08
N SER A 591 -32.02 31.54 -5.97
CA SER A 591 -33.15 31.54 -5.05
C SER A 591 -33.23 32.93 -4.42
N ASP A 592 -34.35 33.62 -4.65
CA ASP A 592 -34.62 34.93 -4.06
C ASP A 592 -34.60 34.87 -2.52
N SER A 593 -33.49 35.30 -1.92
CA SER A 593 -33.49 35.85 -0.56
C SER A 593 -32.99 37.28 -0.63
N SER A 594 -33.92 38.21 -0.40
CA SER A 594 -33.71 39.64 -0.37
C SER A 594 -32.75 40.07 0.73
N SER A 595 -31.62 40.66 0.35
CA SER A 595 -30.96 41.67 1.18
C SER A 595 -30.28 42.71 0.31
N SER A 596 -30.60 43.97 0.60
CA SER A 596 -30.14 45.17 -0.08
C SER A 596 -28.78 45.62 0.46
N SER A 597 -27.81 45.92 -0.40
CA SER A 597 -27.05 47.17 -0.31
C SER A 597 -26.22 47.45 -1.59
N SER A 598 -26.10 48.76 -1.87
CA SER A 598 -25.36 49.45 -2.94
C SER A 598 -23.95 48.91 -3.19
N GLY A 599 -23.42 48.81 -4.41
CA GLY A 599 -23.38 49.83 -5.47
C GLY A 599 -21.94 50.35 -5.60
N GLY A 600 -21.19 49.84 -6.58
CA GLY A 600 -19.83 50.29 -6.93
C GLY A 600 -19.39 49.70 -8.26
N GLU A 601 -19.37 50.52 -9.30
CA GLU A 601 -18.92 50.17 -10.66
C GLU A 601 -17.40 50.00 -10.73
N GLY A 602 -16.95 48.97 -11.45
CA GLY A 602 -15.56 48.76 -11.82
C GLY A 602 -15.44 47.89 -13.06
N THR A 603 -15.53 48.51 -14.24
CA THR A 603 -15.34 47.86 -15.54
C THR A 603 -13.86 47.55 -15.79
N GLY A 604 -13.52 46.28 -16.05
CA GLY A 604 -12.21 45.85 -16.56
C GLY A 604 -12.35 44.64 -17.46
N SER A 605 -12.43 44.87 -18.77
CA SER A 605 -12.43 43.82 -19.80
C SER A 605 -11.00 43.27 -19.98
N ALA A 606 -10.79 41.97 -19.73
CA ALA A 606 -9.56 41.28 -20.09
C ALA A 606 -9.73 40.55 -21.44
N LYS A 607 -8.72 40.72 -22.31
CA LYS A 607 -8.66 40.18 -23.66
C LYS A 607 -8.32 38.69 -23.64
N VAL A 608 -9.09 37.92 -24.42
CA VAL A 608 -8.74 36.56 -24.87
C VAL A 608 -7.43 36.61 -25.65
N VAL A 609 -6.42 35.86 -25.20
CA VAL A 609 -5.22 35.53 -25.98
C VAL A 609 -5.39 34.11 -26.51
N GLN A 610 -5.50 33.97 -27.83
CA GLN A 610 -5.46 32.69 -28.53
C GLN A 610 -4.10 32.02 -28.33
N ALA A 611 -4.07 30.86 -27.68
CA ALA A 611 -2.92 29.96 -27.73
C ALA A 611 -2.94 29.17 -29.05
N ASN A 612 -1.88 29.34 -29.83
CA ASN A 612 -1.60 28.56 -31.03
C ASN A 612 -1.22 27.13 -30.64
N THR A 613 -1.95 26.16 -31.16
CA THR A 613 -1.65 24.72 -31.09
C THR A 613 -0.41 24.39 -31.93
N GLY A 614 0.71 24.14 -31.25
CA GLY A 614 1.91 23.54 -31.82
C GLY A 614 1.98 22.06 -31.44
N ASN A 615 1.61 21.20 -32.39
CA ASN A 615 1.69 19.75 -32.29
C ASN A 615 3.16 19.30 -32.10
N SER A 616 3.51 18.73 -30.93
CA SER A 616 4.81 18.08 -30.71
C SER A 616 4.58 16.63 -30.29
N SER A 617 4.81 15.73 -31.24
CA SER A 617 4.94 14.30 -31.05
C SER A 617 6.10 13.99 -30.09
N SER A 618 5.81 13.46 -28.90
CA SER A 618 6.82 12.89 -28.00
C SER A 618 7.22 11.51 -28.51
N LYS A 619 8.49 11.39 -28.94
CA LYS A 619 9.16 10.12 -29.17
C LYS A 619 9.57 9.54 -27.82
N THR A 620 9.20 8.29 -27.60
CA THR A 620 9.75 7.38 -26.60
C THR A 620 11.27 7.26 -26.77
N GLY A 621 12.00 7.72 -25.76
CA GLY A 621 13.44 7.52 -25.60
C GLY A 621 13.69 6.65 -24.38
N SER A 622 14.02 5.39 -24.61
CA SER A 622 14.45 4.45 -23.57
C SER A 622 15.81 4.89 -23.00
N ASN A 623 15.89 5.12 -21.69
CA ASN A 623 17.18 5.13 -20.99
C ASN A 623 17.54 3.70 -20.61
N GLN A 624 18.33 3.04 -21.46
CA GLN A 624 19.04 1.82 -21.10
C GLN A 624 20.37 2.21 -20.44
N THR A 625 20.56 1.77 -19.20
CA THR A 625 21.87 1.77 -18.55
C THR A 625 22.66 0.58 -19.07
N ALA A 626 23.73 0.86 -19.82
CA ALA A 626 24.69 -0.16 -20.22
C ALA A 626 25.53 -0.61 -19.01
N SER A 627 25.62 -1.92 -18.80
CA SER A 627 26.55 -2.53 -17.86
C SER A 627 27.97 -2.46 -18.40
N GLU A 628 28.90 -1.83 -17.67
CA GLU A 628 30.33 -2.11 -17.80
C GLU A 628 31.00 -2.18 -16.42
N ASN A 629 31.47 -3.39 -16.10
CA ASN A 629 32.64 -3.78 -15.30
C ASN A 629 33.21 -2.82 -14.23
N GLY A 630 33.15 -3.27 -12.97
CA GLY A 630 34.30 -3.41 -12.05
C GLY A 630 35.22 -2.21 -11.89
N GLY A 631 34.87 -1.29 -10.98
CA GLY A 631 35.77 -0.23 -10.53
C GLY A 631 36.83 -0.73 -9.54
N TYR A 632 38.10 -0.77 -9.97
CA TYR A 632 39.25 -0.78 -9.06
C TYR A 632 39.47 0.64 -8.53
N GLY A 633 39.56 0.79 -7.20
CA GLY A 633 39.90 2.05 -6.55
C GLY A 633 41.29 2.53 -6.96
N THR A 634 41.41 3.81 -7.31
CA THR A 634 42.69 4.50 -7.44
C THR A 634 42.84 5.47 -6.27
N ASP A 635 43.99 5.40 -5.59
CA ASP A 635 44.37 6.27 -4.48
C ASP A 635 44.26 7.74 -4.88
N PHE A 636 43.41 8.50 -4.20
CA PHE A 636 43.44 9.95 -4.23
C PHE A 636 44.33 10.46 -3.10
N SER A 637 45.27 11.34 -3.44
CA SER A 637 46.08 12.09 -2.48
C SER A 637 45.20 12.97 -1.59
N GLN A 638 45.38 12.85 -0.26
CA GLN A 638 44.75 13.68 0.77
C GLN A 638 44.84 15.19 0.45
N PRO A 639 43.76 15.97 0.61
CA PRO A 639 43.86 17.42 0.66
C PRO A 639 44.49 17.86 1.98
N GLU A 640 45.39 18.85 1.91
CA GLU A 640 45.94 19.50 3.10
C GLU A 640 44.84 20.25 3.88
N ALA A 641 44.84 20.08 5.19
CA ALA A 641 43.91 20.75 6.10
C ALA A 641 44.22 22.26 6.18
N HIS A 642 43.27 23.10 5.77
CA HIS A 642 43.28 24.53 6.07
C HIS A 642 42.49 24.80 7.36
N SER A 643 43.09 25.60 8.25
CA SER A 643 42.54 26.01 9.55
C SER A 643 41.22 26.77 9.41
N ALA A 644 40.29 26.48 10.33
CA ALA A 644 39.00 27.13 10.49
C ALA A 644 39.13 28.64 10.74
N ASP A 645 38.41 29.42 9.94
CA ASP A 645 37.83 30.74 10.25
C ASP A 645 37.10 31.24 8.99
N ASN A 646 35.91 30.72 8.70
CA ASN A 646 34.92 31.35 7.82
C ASN A 646 33.59 30.58 7.92
N TYR A 647 32.72 31.04 8.83
CA TYR A 647 31.31 30.67 8.84
C TYR A 647 30.68 31.16 7.53
N VAL A 648 30.10 30.24 6.75
CA VAL A 648 29.29 30.57 5.56
C VAL A 648 27.85 30.23 5.90
N GLU A 649 27.03 31.26 6.02
CA GLU A 649 25.59 31.14 6.19
C GLU A 649 24.99 30.66 4.86
N GLY A 650 24.16 29.61 4.90
CA GLY A 650 23.49 29.08 3.72
C GLY A 650 22.53 30.12 3.12
N TYR A 651 22.44 30.16 1.79
CA TYR A 651 21.54 31.09 1.11
C TYR A 651 20.08 30.71 1.35
N GLU A 652 19.29 31.68 1.82
CA GLU A 652 17.84 31.61 1.86
C GLU A 652 17.27 31.63 0.43
N MET A 653 16.41 30.67 0.10
CA MET A 653 15.69 30.64 -1.18
C MET A 653 14.65 31.76 -1.20
N GLN A 654 14.91 32.81 -1.98
CA GLN A 654 13.93 33.85 -2.27
C GLN A 654 13.14 33.48 -3.53
N PRO A 655 11.81 33.59 -3.55
CA PRO A 655 11.03 33.38 -4.75
C PRO A 655 11.36 34.46 -5.79
N GLU A 656 11.99 34.07 -6.89
CA GLU A 656 12.26 34.97 -8.02
C GLU A 656 11.08 34.92 -8.99
N ALA A 657 10.41 36.06 -9.20
CA ALA A 657 9.44 36.18 -10.28
C ALA A 657 10.16 36.07 -11.64
N PRO A 658 9.58 35.40 -12.64
CA PRO A 658 10.27 35.14 -13.91
C PRO A 658 10.63 36.45 -14.60
N SER A 659 11.93 36.70 -14.77
CA SER A 659 12.41 37.82 -15.57
C SER A 659 12.34 37.46 -17.06
N ALA A 660 11.59 38.25 -17.82
CA ALA A 660 11.55 38.15 -19.27
C ALA A 660 12.89 38.61 -19.86
N ASN A 661 13.80 37.67 -20.11
CA ASN A 661 14.97 37.92 -20.95
C ASN A 661 14.74 37.34 -22.35
N GLU A 662 14.40 38.23 -23.27
CA GLU A 662 14.58 38.04 -24.71
C GLU A 662 16.06 37.77 -24.99
N ASN A 663 16.43 36.52 -25.28
CA ASN A 663 17.49 36.12 -26.22
C ASN A 663 17.62 34.59 -26.23
N SER A 664 16.68 33.90 -26.88
CA SER A 664 16.94 32.54 -27.39
C SER A 664 17.26 32.65 -28.88
N SER A 665 18.51 32.37 -29.22
CA SER A 665 18.97 32.27 -30.61
C SER A 665 18.27 31.11 -31.30
N SER A 666 17.43 31.42 -32.29
CA SER A 666 16.76 30.43 -33.14
C SER A 666 17.78 29.65 -33.98
N ILE A 667 17.78 28.32 -33.83
CA ILE A 667 18.56 27.44 -34.70
C ILE A 667 17.88 27.41 -36.07
N SER A 668 18.56 27.96 -37.07
CA SER A 668 18.12 27.96 -38.46
C SER A 668 17.88 26.55 -38.99
N SER A 669 16.77 26.39 -39.71
CA SER A 669 16.28 25.17 -40.38
C SER A 669 17.27 24.51 -41.34
N GLY A 670 18.38 25.18 -41.70
CA GLY A 670 19.49 24.56 -42.43
C GLY A 670 20.31 23.56 -41.61
N THR A 671 20.40 23.73 -40.29
CA THR A 671 21.22 22.90 -39.39
C THR A 671 20.59 21.52 -39.17
N LEU A 672 19.26 21.45 -39.12
CA LEU A 672 18.50 20.20 -38.99
C LEU A 672 18.63 19.30 -40.24
N ILE A 673 18.79 19.89 -41.43
CA ILE A 673 18.95 19.14 -42.68
C ILE A 673 20.31 18.45 -42.74
N VAL A 674 21.37 19.11 -42.26
CA VAL A 674 22.74 18.56 -42.23
C VAL A 674 22.83 17.40 -41.24
N VAL A 675 22.22 17.53 -40.06
CA VAL A 675 22.18 16.46 -39.04
C VAL A 675 21.40 15.25 -39.56
N SER A 676 20.27 15.47 -40.25
CA SER A 676 19.45 14.39 -40.82
C SER A 676 20.18 13.63 -41.93
N LEU A 677 20.94 14.32 -42.78
CA LEU A 677 21.76 13.70 -43.82
C LEU A 677 22.92 12.89 -43.22
N PHE A 678 23.50 13.34 -42.11
CA PHE A 678 24.58 12.63 -41.43
C PHE A 678 24.09 11.31 -40.80
N VAL A 679 22.91 11.32 -40.19
CA VAL A 679 22.27 10.12 -39.59
C VAL A 679 21.87 9.10 -40.66
N LEU A 680 21.38 9.54 -41.83
CA LEU A 680 21.07 8.63 -42.93
C LEU A 680 22.33 8.01 -43.55
N LEU A 681 23.44 8.75 -43.62
CA LEU A 681 24.72 8.24 -44.11
C LEU A 681 25.34 7.22 -43.15
N THR A 682 25.26 7.46 -41.83
CA THR A 682 25.76 6.50 -40.83
C THR A 682 24.87 5.26 -40.73
N GLY A 683 23.55 5.41 -40.78
CA GLY A 683 22.62 4.27 -40.84
C GLY A 683 22.82 3.40 -42.09
N GLY A 684 23.05 4.02 -43.26
CA GLY A 684 23.37 3.31 -44.50
C GLY A 684 24.70 2.55 -44.45
N ALA A 685 25.73 3.13 -43.81
CA ALA A 685 27.02 2.47 -43.64
C ALA A 685 26.95 1.25 -42.70
N VAL A 686 26.16 1.33 -41.62
CA VAL A 686 25.91 0.23 -40.69
C VAL A 686 25.13 -0.91 -41.37
N TYR A 687 24.10 -0.58 -42.15
CA TYR A 687 23.33 -1.57 -42.92
C TYR A 687 24.19 -2.32 -43.95
N ILE A 688 25.10 -1.62 -44.63
CA ILE A 688 26.05 -2.24 -45.57
C ILE A 688 27.09 -3.12 -44.84
N GLY A 689 27.46 -2.75 -43.60
CA GLY A 689 28.34 -3.54 -42.74
C GLY A 689 27.74 -4.88 -42.31
N PHE A 690 26.44 -4.90 -41.98
CA PHE A 690 25.73 -6.14 -41.60
C PHE A 690 25.48 -7.09 -42.77
N ARG A 691 25.46 -6.60 -44.02
CA ARG A 691 25.24 -7.44 -45.20
C ARG A 691 26.49 -8.15 -45.73
N LYS A 692 27.65 -7.96 -45.09
CA LYS A 692 28.95 -8.50 -45.52
C LYS A 692 29.63 -9.44 -44.50
N LYS A 693 28.87 -9.99 -43.55
CA LYS A 693 29.30 -11.15 -42.77
C LYS A 693 28.42 -12.36 -43.07
#